data_AF-A0A9I9DCG0-F1
#
_entry.id   AF-A0A9I9DCG0-F1
#
_cell.length_a   1.000
_cell.length_b   1.000
_cell.length_c   1.000
_cell.angle_alpha   90.00
_cell.angle_beta   90.00
_cell.angle_gamma   90.00
#
_symmetry.space_group_name_H-M   'P 1'
#
loop_
_entity.id
_entity.type
_entity.pdbx_description
1 polymer ?
#
loop_
_entity_poly.entity_id
_entity_poly.type
_entity_poly.pdbx_seq_one_letter_code
_entity_poly.pdbx_strand_id
1 'polypeptide(L)'
;MSFKDFVKAMESDKVKLLTSKESIATFIENRFRDFIVDLKEIPGQKSLQRTRWALRLDKSEAQTVMEQYTGPQYQIETHTSYLVGKLPEYPHPVASRISSRMMVDLGIVTVIMVVAAVVVGGFLASAVFAVTSFVFFAVVYVVWPIAGPFLKLSLGLIFGILERVWENVGDFFGYGGFFSKIYEVYAFGGLSASLAILKPIIFVIVTMVLLIRFTLSRRPKNFRKWDLWQGIDFSRSKAEARVDGSTGVMFSDVAGIDEAVEELQELVKYLKNPELFDNLGIKPPHGVLLEGPPGCGKTLVAKAIAGEAGVPFYQMAGSEFVEVLVGVGSARVRDLFKRAKVNKPSVIFIDEIDALATRRQGIFKESTDNLYNAATQERETTLNQLLIELDGFDTGRGVIFLAATNRRDLLDPALLRPGRFDRKIKIRPPGAKGRLDILKIHASKVKMSHSVDLSIYSQNLPGWSGAKLAQLVQEAALVAVRKGHESIDQSDMDDAIDRLTVGPRRIGIELGHQGQCRRATTEIGVAITSHLLRRYESARVECCDRISIIPRGQTLSQVVFRRLSEESYIFERRPQLLHRLQVFLGARAAEEVIYGRDTSKASVSYLADASWLARKIITIWNLENPMVIHGEPPPWRKEVNFVGPRLDFEGSLYDDYDLTEPPLNLNLDDEVARRAEALIRDLYDRTLAMLQRHHAALLKAVKVLITQEEIIGEEIDFILDNYPPQTPISILLQEENPGSLPFVRRKRGKEQEQEKEQERDFEYAAIPQSAISEA
;
A
#
# COMPACT_ATOMS: atom_id res chain seq x y z
N MET A 1 45.73 26.78 -1.39
CA MET A 1 46.98 27.33 -1.96
C MET A 1 47.25 28.64 -1.25
N SER A 2 48.52 29.00 -0.97
CA SER A 2 48.81 30.27 -0.30
C SER A 2 48.88 31.43 -1.31
N PHE A 3 48.73 32.68 -0.87
CA PHE A 3 48.84 33.86 -1.74
C PHE A 3 50.21 33.94 -2.44
N LYS A 4 51.30 33.62 -1.72
CA LYS A 4 52.66 33.58 -2.29
C LYS A 4 52.82 32.52 -3.38
N ASP A 5 52.22 31.35 -3.20
CA ASP A 5 52.23 30.29 -4.22
C ASP A 5 51.42 30.70 -5.45
N PHE A 6 50.35 31.47 -5.26
CA PHE A 6 49.54 32.03 -6.34
C PHE A 6 50.30 33.06 -7.17
N VAL A 7 50.99 34.01 -6.54
CA VAL A 7 51.84 34.98 -7.25
C VAL A 7 52.91 34.25 -8.07
N LYS A 8 53.58 33.24 -7.50
CA LYS A 8 54.57 32.43 -8.20
C LYS A 8 53.98 31.63 -9.39
N ALA A 9 52.76 31.10 -9.23
CA ALA A 9 52.05 30.40 -10.32
C ALA A 9 51.58 31.36 -11.42
N MET A 10 51.23 32.60 -11.06
CA MET A 10 50.87 33.67 -11.98
C MET A 10 52.09 34.14 -12.79
N GLU A 11 53.20 34.47 -12.13
CA GLU A 11 54.45 34.89 -12.79
C GLU A 11 55.01 33.83 -13.76
N SER A 12 54.72 32.56 -13.51
CA SER A 12 55.14 31.44 -14.38
C SER A 12 54.10 31.03 -15.44
N ASP A 13 53.02 31.82 -15.63
CA ASP A 13 51.89 31.57 -16.54
C ASP A 13 51.27 30.16 -16.43
N LYS A 14 51.21 29.63 -15.21
CA LYS A 14 50.66 28.31 -14.90
C LYS A 14 49.18 28.34 -14.53
N VAL A 15 48.57 29.51 -14.40
CA VAL A 15 47.14 29.65 -14.06
C VAL A 15 46.30 29.54 -15.32
N LYS A 16 45.36 28.60 -15.35
CA LYS A 16 44.43 28.34 -16.44
C LYS A 16 43.14 29.16 -16.34
N LEU A 17 42.56 29.26 -15.13
CA LEU A 17 41.31 29.98 -14.88
C LEU A 17 41.26 30.43 -13.42
N LEU A 18 40.84 31.66 -13.18
CA LEU A 18 40.53 32.18 -11.85
C LEU A 18 39.01 32.34 -11.71
N THR A 19 38.38 31.69 -10.74
CA THR A 19 36.94 31.86 -10.46
C THR A 19 36.76 32.58 -9.13
N SER A 20 36.05 33.71 -9.12
CA SER A 20 35.68 34.45 -7.91
C SER A 20 34.20 34.25 -7.56
N LYS A 21 33.91 34.10 -6.27
CA LYS A 21 32.53 34.09 -5.75
C LYS A 21 32.24 35.44 -5.10
N GLU A 22 31.17 36.10 -5.53
CA GLU A 22 30.76 37.36 -4.93
C GLU A 22 29.89 37.10 -3.68
N SER A 23 30.33 37.57 -2.52
CA SER A 23 29.57 37.49 -1.27
C SER A 23 28.71 38.75 -1.12
N ILE A 24 27.38 38.61 -1.16
CA ILE A 24 26.46 39.71 -0.86
C ILE A 24 26.65 40.09 0.61
N ALA A 25 26.81 41.39 0.86
CA ALA A 25 27.16 41.97 2.16
C ALA A 25 26.14 41.63 3.25
N THR A 26 26.40 40.56 4.00
CA THR A 26 25.89 40.40 5.36
C THR A 26 26.83 41.13 6.30
N PHE A 27 26.28 42.00 7.15
CA PHE A 27 26.95 43.01 7.99
C PHE A 27 28.02 42.49 8.98
N ILE A 28 28.41 41.21 8.94
CA ILE A 28 29.29 40.58 9.93
C ILE A 28 30.49 39.80 9.30
N GLU A 29 30.52 39.49 7.99
CA GLU A 29 31.55 38.61 7.40
C GLU A 29 32.45 39.22 6.30
N ASN A 30 32.75 40.52 6.36
CA ASN A 30 33.45 41.22 5.28
C ASN A 30 35.00 41.16 5.32
N ARG A 31 35.63 40.15 5.95
CA ARG A 31 37.11 40.10 6.09
C ARG A 31 37.84 39.34 4.98
N PHE A 32 37.25 38.30 4.40
CA PHE A 32 37.93 37.41 3.46
C PHE A 32 37.13 37.21 2.16
N ARG A 33 37.82 37.07 1.03
CA ARG A 33 37.25 36.74 -0.28
C ARG A 33 37.81 35.41 -0.78
N ASP A 34 36.93 34.54 -1.26
CA ASP A 34 37.29 33.20 -1.72
C ASP A 34 37.44 33.14 -3.24
N PHE A 35 38.53 32.52 -3.70
CA PHE A 35 38.88 32.28 -5.09
C PHE A 35 39.15 30.80 -5.32
N ILE A 36 38.84 30.33 -6.52
CA ILE A 36 39.23 29.00 -7.00
C ILE A 36 40.18 29.19 -8.18
N VAL A 37 41.37 28.58 -8.08
CA VAL A 37 42.45 28.68 -9.06
C VAL A 37 42.61 27.31 -9.73
N ASP A 38 42.43 27.26 -11.04
CA ASP A 38 42.75 26.09 -11.85
C ASP A 38 44.11 26.30 -12.52
N LEU A 39 45.03 25.34 -12.37
CA LEU A 39 46.37 25.38 -12.98
C LEU A 39 46.42 24.57 -14.29
N LYS A 40 47.28 24.97 -15.23
CA LYS A 40 47.55 24.26 -16.50
C LYS A 40 48.31 22.96 -16.20
N GLU A 41 47.91 21.85 -16.82
CA GLU A 41 48.59 20.56 -16.70
C GLU A 41 49.95 20.59 -17.43
N ILE A 42 51.01 20.06 -16.80
CA ILE A 42 52.34 19.95 -17.41
C ILE A 42 52.49 18.53 -17.98
N PRO A 43 52.71 18.34 -19.30
CA PRO A 43 52.87 17.02 -19.88
C PRO A 43 54.15 16.35 -19.37
N GLY A 44 54.02 15.20 -18.68
CA GLY A 44 55.14 14.35 -18.27
C GLY A 44 55.31 14.06 -16.77
N GLN A 45 54.54 14.69 -15.87
CA GLN A 45 54.52 14.32 -14.44
C GLN A 45 53.43 13.28 -14.14
N LYS A 46 53.83 12.09 -13.67
CA LYS A 46 52.96 10.93 -13.41
C LYS A 46 52.26 10.90 -12.03
N SER A 47 52.25 12.02 -11.28
CA SER A 47 51.46 12.09 -10.04
C SER A 47 50.22 12.97 -10.26
N LEU A 48 49.05 12.44 -9.91
CA LEU A 48 47.77 13.17 -9.86
C LEU A 48 47.87 14.31 -8.84
N GLN A 49 48.54 15.41 -9.20
CA GLN A 49 48.48 16.62 -8.40
C GLN A 49 47.17 17.34 -8.69
N ARG A 50 46.47 17.73 -7.62
CA ARG A 50 45.22 18.50 -7.67
C ARG A 50 45.45 19.73 -8.55
N THR A 51 44.80 19.79 -9.71
CA THR A 51 44.89 20.93 -10.64
C THR A 51 44.05 22.13 -10.17
N ARG A 52 43.12 21.88 -9.23
CA ARG A 52 42.19 22.85 -8.69
C ARG A 52 42.50 23.17 -7.23
N TRP A 53 42.65 24.46 -6.92
CA TRP A 53 43.02 24.94 -5.61
C TRP A 53 42.06 26.02 -5.11
N ALA A 54 41.69 25.94 -3.84
CA ALA A 54 41.00 27.03 -3.15
C ALA A 54 42.02 28.01 -2.55
N LEU A 55 41.74 29.30 -2.68
CA LEU A 55 42.54 30.42 -2.19
C LEU A 55 41.62 31.40 -1.46
N ARG A 56 41.85 31.60 -0.16
CA ARG A 56 41.09 32.53 0.68
C ARG A 56 41.99 33.70 1.04
N LEU A 57 41.62 34.90 0.61
CA LEU A 57 42.46 36.11 0.71
C LEU A 57 41.79 37.17 1.58
N ASP A 58 42.61 37.93 2.30
CA ASP A 58 42.16 39.15 2.96
C ASP A 58 41.78 40.23 1.94
N LYS A 59 41.00 41.22 2.35
CA LYS A 59 40.49 42.27 1.45
C LYS A 59 41.59 42.99 0.65
N SER A 60 42.75 43.27 1.27
CA SER A 60 43.89 43.91 0.59
C SER A 60 44.53 42.98 -0.44
N GLU A 61 44.77 41.72 -0.08
CA GLU A 61 45.37 40.72 -0.98
C GLU A 61 44.44 40.38 -2.15
N ALA A 62 43.12 40.28 -1.89
CA ALA A 62 42.11 40.05 -2.92
C ALA A 62 42.06 41.19 -3.95
N GLN A 63 42.20 42.44 -3.49
CA GLN A 63 42.25 43.59 -4.39
C GLN A 63 43.52 43.57 -5.26
N THR A 64 44.67 43.20 -4.68
CA THR A 64 45.91 43.01 -5.43
C THR A 64 45.79 41.92 -6.50
N VAL A 65 45.12 40.80 -6.20
CA VAL A 65 44.86 39.74 -7.21
C VAL A 65 44.01 40.25 -8.37
N MET A 66 42.95 41.00 -8.07
CA MET A 66 42.05 41.54 -9.10
C MET A 66 42.73 42.60 -9.99
N GLU A 67 43.68 43.36 -9.45
CA GLU A 67 44.45 44.36 -10.20
C GLU A 67 45.59 43.75 -11.02
N GLN A 68 46.27 42.72 -10.50
CA GLN A 68 47.47 42.14 -11.13
C GLN A 68 47.18 41.00 -12.10
N TYR A 69 46.10 40.24 -11.91
CA TYR A 69 45.78 39.10 -12.77
C TYR A 69 44.98 39.53 -14.01
N THR A 70 45.58 39.42 -15.19
CA THR A 70 44.97 39.78 -16.48
C THR A 70 44.49 38.57 -17.30
N GLY A 71 44.52 37.36 -16.72
CA GLY A 71 44.09 36.12 -17.37
C GLY A 71 42.57 35.90 -17.35
N PRO A 72 42.09 34.77 -17.91
CA PRO A 72 40.66 34.46 -17.94
C PRO A 72 40.08 34.33 -16.52
N GLN A 73 39.03 35.11 -16.25
CA GLN A 73 38.36 35.16 -14.96
C GLN A 73 36.85 34.88 -15.13
N TYR A 74 36.28 34.10 -14.21
CA TYR A 74 34.85 33.81 -14.16
C TYR A 74 34.28 34.27 -12.81
N GLN A 75 33.21 35.06 -12.84
CA GLN A 75 32.52 35.55 -11.64
C GLN A 75 31.16 34.87 -11.52
N ILE A 76 30.90 34.25 -10.37
CA ILE A 76 29.62 33.58 -10.10
C ILE A 76 28.66 34.60 -9.51
N GLU A 77 27.71 35.09 -10.31
CA GLU A 77 26.59 35.93 -9.85
C GLU A 77 25.57 35.07 -9.09
N THR A 78 25.20 35.48 -7.88
CA THR A 78 24.14 34.82 -7.09
C THR A 78 22.82 35.53 -7.32
N HIS A 79 21.97 35.01 -8.21
CA HIS A 79 20.63 35.55 -8.40
C HIS A 79 19.74 35.30 -7.17
N THR A 80 18.94 36.32 -6.88
CA THR A 80 17.95 36.44 -5.80
C THR A 80 17.01 35.25 -5.72
N SER A 81 17.22 34.38 -4.73
CA SER A 81 16.16 33.52 -4.20
C SER A 81 15.49 34.25 -3.04
N TYR A 82 14.23 34.57 -3.25
CA TYR A 82 13.30 35.07 -2.26
C TYR A 82 13.16 34.09 -1.09
N LEU A 83 12.90 34.67 0.08
CA LEU A 83 12.81 34.06 1.40
C LEU A 83 11.93 32.79 1.44
N VAL A 84 12.52 31.62 1.26
CA VAL A 84 11.91 30.34 1.64
C VAL A 84 12.14 30.18 3.13
N GLY A 85 11.06 30.00 3.89
CA GLY A 85 11.09 29.82 5.34
C GLY A 85 12.12 28.80 5.79
N LYS A 86 12.75 29.04 6.94
CA LYS A 86 13.74 28.15 7.57
C LYS A 86 13.25 26.70 7.52
N LEU A 87 13.90 25.88 6.70
CA LEU A 87 13.88 24.44 6.85
C LEU A 87 14.50 24.11 8.22
N PRO A 88 13.99 23.09 8.94
CA PRO A 88 14.62 22.66 10.17
C PRO A 88 16.08 22.29 9.88
N GLU A 89 17.01 22.90 10.62
CA GLU A 89 18.43 22.57 10.56
C GLU A 89 18.61 21.09 10.95
N TYR A 90 18.78 20.22 9.95
CA TYR A 90 19.37 18.92 10.19
C TYR A 90 20.85 19.12 10.52
N PRO A 91 21.37 18.46 11.57
CA PRO A 91 22.78 18.63 11.95
C PRO A 91 23.68 18.21 10.78
N HIS A 92 24.65 19.07 10.48
CA HIS A 92 25.65 18.91 9.42
C HIS A 92 26.22 17.47 9.35
N PRO A 93 26.43 16.88 8.16
CA PRO A 93 26.81 15.46 7.97
C PRO A 93 28.16 15.04 8.58
N VAL A 94 28.88 15.98 9.20
CA VAL A 94 30.12 15.72 9.94
C VAL A 94 29.79 15.33 11.40
N ALA A 95 28.70 15.85 11.98
CA ALA A 95 28.25 15.46 13.32
C ALA A 95 27.68 14.02 13.32
N SER A 96 26.99 13.61 12.25
CA SER A 96 26.52 12.22 12.12
C SER A 96 27.68 11.23 11.94
N ARG A 97 28.74 11.59 11.19
CA ARG A 97 29.94 10.76 11.02
C ARG A 97 30.77 10.61 12.29
N ILE A 98 30.86 11.65 13.13
CA ILE A 98 31.55 11.55 14.43
C ILE A 98 30.68 10.74 15.40
N SER A 99 29.37 10.95 15.43
CA SER A 99 28.48 10.21 16.34
C SER A 99 28.37 8.72 16.00
N SER A 100 28.32 8.33 14.72
CA SER A 100 28.21 6.92 14.32
C SER A 100 29.53 6.19 14.49
N ARG A 101 30.66 6.82 14.18
CA ARG A 101 31.98 6.23 14.40
C ARG A 101 32.31 6.17 15.89
N MET A 102 32.01 7.21 16.67
CA MET A 102 32.13 7.13 18.14
C MET A 102 31.16 6.13 18.75
N MET A 103 29.94 5.95 18.25
CA MET A 103 29.02 4.90 18.74
C MET A 103 29.52 3.50 18.42
N VAL A 104 30.06 3.29 17.22
CA VAL A 104 30.63 1.99 16.84
C VAL A 104 31.92 1.72 17.60
N ASP A 105 32.78 2.74 17.76
CA ASP A 105 34.02 2.62 18.54
C ASP A 105 33.70 2.43 20.04
N LEU A 106 32.73 3.15 20.61
CA LEU A 106 32.22 2.93 21.98
C LEU A 106 31.51 1.58 22.12
N GLY A 107 30.79 1.12 21.09
CA GLY A 107 30.16 -0.18 21.02
C GLY A 107 31.19 -1.31 21.02
N ILE A 108 32.25 -1.17 20.24
CA ILE A 108 33.37 -2.11 20.20
C ILE A 108 34.15 -2.05 21.52
N VAL A 109 34.42 -0.87 22.07
CA VAL A 109 35.10 -0.71 23.38
C VAL A 109 34.26 -1.28 24.52
N THR A 110 32.94 -1.13 24.50
CA THR A 110 32.05 -1.74 25.52
C THR A 110 31.99 -3.25 25.37
N VAL A 111 31.95 -3.78 24.15
CA VAL A 111 32.04 -5.23 23.92
C VAL A 111 33.40 -5.78 24.34
N ILE A 112 34.50 -5.10 24.01
CA ILE A 112 35.85 -5.48 24.46
C ILE A 112 35.98 -5.37 25.98
N MET A 113 35.42 -4.34 26.62
CA MET A 113 35.40 -4.19 28.08
C MET A 113 34.56 -5.27 28.75
N VAL A 114 33.43 -5.67 28.16
CA VAL A 114 32.59 -6.77 28.67
C VAL A 114 33.32 -8.10 28.49
N VAL A 115 33.94 -8.35 27.34
CA VAL A 115 34.73 -9.57 27.11
C VAL A 115 35.95 -9.59 28.02
N ALA A 116 36.66 -8.47 28.19
CA ALA A 116 37.78 -8.34 29.11
C ALA A 116 37.32 -8.48 30.57
N ALA A 117 36.17 -7.93 30.97
CA ALA A 117 35.61 -8.11 32.31
C ALA A 117 35.15 -9.56 32.56
N VAL A 118 34.68 -10.26 31.54
CA VAL A 118 34.33 -11.70 31.62
C VAL A 118 35.59 -12.56 31.64
N VAL A 119 36.63 -12.22 30.89
CA VAL A 119 37.91 -12.94 30.89
C VAL A 119 38.69 -12.68 32.18
N VAL A 120 38.81 -11.42 32.61
CA VAL A 120 39.43 -11.03 33.89
C VAL A 120 38.60 -11.53 35.05
N GLY A 121 37.28 -11.42 35.01
CA GLY A 121 36.38 -11.98 36.02
C GLY A 121 36.45 -13.51 36.07
N GLY A 122 36.60 -14.17 34.93
CA GLY A 122 36.83 -15.61 34.82
C GLY A 122 38.20 -16.04 35.34
N PHE A 123 39.25 -15.27 35.05
CA PHE A 123 40.61 -15.51 35.56
C PHE A 123 40.72 -15.22 37.06
N LEU A 124 40.09 -14.15 37.56
CA LEU A 124 40.06 -13.81 38.98
C LEU A 124 39.23 -14.84 39.74
N ALA A 125 38.08 -15.27 39.21
CA ALA A 125 37.27 -16.34 39.78
C ALA A 125 38.03 -17.67 39.77
N SER A 126 38.74 -18.00 38.69
CA SER A 126 39.57 -19.21 38.61
C SER A 126 40.78 -19.16 39.55
N ALA A 127 41.40 -18.00 39.72
CA ALA A 127 42.53 -17.81 40.64
C ALA A 127 42.06 -17.87 42.10
N VAL A 128 40.95 -17.22 42.42
CA VAL A 128 40.32 -17.29 43.75
C VAL A 128 39.86 -18.72 44.02
N PHE A 129 39.31 -19.44 43.04
CA PHE A 129 38.91 -20.83 43.19
C PHE A 129 40.12 -21.76 43.37
N ALA A 130 41.22 -21.53 42.66
CA ALA A 130 42.46 -22.30 42.84
C ALA A 130 43.09 -22.05 44.22
N VAL A 131 43.15 -20.78 44.66
CA VAL A 131 43.68 -20.42 45.98
C VAL A 131 42.78 -20.94 47.10
N THR A 132 41.45 -20.78 46.99
CA THR A 132 40.51 -21.29 48.01
C THR A 132 40.47 -22.81 48.03
N SER A 133 40.59 -23.48 46.88
CA SER A 133 40.67 -24.94 46.82
C SER A 133 42.01 -25.47 47.34
N PHE A 134 43.12 -24.75 47.17
CA PHE A 134 44.42 -25.10 47.74
C PHE A 134 44.45 -24.89 49.26
N VAL A 135 43.88 -23.78 49.76
CA VAL A 135 43.69 -23.53 51.20
C VAL A 135 42.77 -24.57 51.81
N PHE A 136 41.67 -24.94 51.15
CA PHE A 136 40.78 -25.99 51.60
C PHE A 136 41.48 -27.35 51.64
N PHE A 137 42.28 -27.69 50.63
CA PHE A 137 43.06 -28.91 50.61
C PHE A 137 44.11 -28.93 51.72
N ALA A 138 44.82 -27.82 51.96
CA ALA A 138 45.77 -27.70 53.06
C ALA A 138 45.11 -27.82 54.44
N VAL A 139 43.96 -27.16 54.65
CA VAL A 139 43.22 -27.24 55.92
C VAL A 139 42.64 -28.64 56.15
N VAL A 140 42.08 -29.29 55.13
CA VAL A 140 41.41 -30.59 55.27
C VAL A 140 42.39 -31.76 55.27
N TYR A 141 43.50 -31.69 54.55
CA TYR A 141 44.45 -32.82 54.47
C TYR A 141 45.68 -32.66 55.38
N VAL A 142 46.10 -31.44 55.72
CA VAL A 142 47.25 -31.21 56.61
C VAL A 142 46.80 -30.89 58.03
N VAL A 143 45.79 -30.03 58.20
CA VAL A 143 45.36 -29.57 59.54
C VAL A 143 44.36 -30.52 60.19
N TRP A 144 43.43 -31.12 59.45
CA TRP A 144 42.42 -32.05 59.98
C TRP A 144 42.99 -33.32 60.66
N PRO A 145 44.05 -33.98 60.16
CA PRO A 145 44.63 -35.13 60.84
C PRO A 145 45.32 -34.77 62.17
N ILE A 146 45.80 -33.52 62.29
CA ILE A 146 46.45 -33.00 63.50
C ILE A 146 45.41 -32.52 64.52
N ALA A 147 44.30 -31.94 64.06
CA ALA A 147 43.23 -31.41 64.92
C ALA A 147 42.17 -32.46 65.33
N GLY A 148 42.06 -33.58 64.60
CA GLY A 148 41.08 -34.65 64.84
C GLY A 148 41.07 -35.25 66.25
N PRO A 149 42.21 -35.46 66.93
CA PRO A 149 42.23 -35.95 68.31
C PRO A 149 41.70 -34.94 69.33
N PHE A 150 41.90 -33.64 69.11
CA PHE A 150 41.48 -32.57 70.05
C PHE A 150 39.99 -32.20 69.92
N LEU A 151 39.40 -32.30 68.72
CA LEU A 151 37.97 -32.03 68.49
C LEU A 151 37.04 -33.15 68.99
N LYS A 152 37.51 -34.40 69.09
CA LYS A 152 36.72 -35.50 69.67
C LYS A 152 36.47 -35.34 71.18
N LEU A 153 37.31 -34.57 71.87
CA LEU A 153 37.22 -34.38 73.32
C LEU A 153 36.23 -33.26 73.70
N SER A 154 36.03 -32.27 72.84
CA SER A 154 35.08 -31.16 73.05
C SER A 154 33.67 -31.45 72.52
N LEU A 155 33.52 -32.22 71.44
CA LEU A 155 32.21 -32.57 70.87
C LEU A 155 31.47 -33.69 71.63
N GLY A 156 32.17 -34.56 72.36
CA GLY A 156 31.56 -35.61 73.19
C GLY A 156 30.72 -35.06 74.37
N LEU A 157 31.07 -33.89 74.89
CA LEU A 157 30.34 -33.21 75.96
C LEU A 157 29.04 -32.53 75.49
N ILE A 158 29.00 -32.10 74.22
CA ILE A 158 27.83 -31.44 73.63
C ILE A 158 26.82 -32.48 73.13
N PHE A 159 27.29 -33.63 72.62
CA PHE A 159 26.42 -34.69 72.11
C PHE A 159 25.61 -35.40 73.22
N GLY A 160 26.18 -35.55 74.42
CA GLY A 160 25.48 -36.16 75.57
C GLY A 160 24.35 -35.30 76.17
N ILE A 161 24.29 -34.00 75.84
CA ILE A 161 23.19 -33.11 76.24
C ILE A 161 22.06 -33.14 75.19
N LEU A 162 22.41 -33.35 73.92
CA LEU A 162 21.47 -33.41 72.81
C LEU A 162 20.71 -34.75 72.75
N GLU A 163 21.36 -35.86 73.14
CA GLU A 163 20.77 -37.21 73.16
C GLU A 163 19.64 -37.32 74.21
N ARG A 164 19.78 -36.59 75.34
CA ARG A 164 18.79 -36.55 76.43
C ARG A 164 17.55 -35.69 76.12
N VAL A 165 17.66 -34.80 75.13
CA VAL A 165 16.53 -34.01 74.61
C VAL A 165 15.77 -34.79 73.53
N TRP A 166 16.48 -35.67 72.80
CA TRP A 166 15.89 -36.48 71.74
C TRP A 166 15.02 -37.64 72.28
N GLU A 167 15.38 -38.23 73.43
CA GLU A 167 14.54 -39.26 74.08
C GLU A 167 13.15 -38.71 74.48
N ASN A 168 13.04 -37.43 74.87
CA ASN A 168 11.75 -36.82 75.24
C ASN A 168 10.90 -36.36 74.03
N VAL A 169 11.48 -36.29 72.83
CA VAL A 169 10.76 -35.90 71.60
C VAL A 169 10.32 -37.13 70.80
N GLY A 170 11.01 -38.27 70.96
CA GLY A 170 10.65 -39.55 70.36
C GLY A 170 9.33 -40.14 70.87
N ASP A 171 9.02 -39.94 72.15
CA ASP A 171 7.81 -40.51 72.79
C ASP A 171 6.50 -39.78 72.43
N PHE A 172 6.56 -38.62 71.78
CA PHE A 172 5.36 -37.87 71.36
C PHE A 172 4.85 -38.25 69.95
N PHE A 173 5.66 -38.91 69.12
CA PHE A 173 5.30 -39.25 67.74
C PHE A 173 5.19 -40.77 67.48
N GLY A 174 5.24 -41.58 68.54
CA GLY A 174 5.21 -43.05 68.51
C GLY A 174 3.82 -43.71 68.49
N TYR A 175 2.90 -43.27 67.65
CA TYR A 175 1.71 -44.06 67.30
C TYR A 175 1.56 -44.16 65.78
N GLY A 176 1.79 -45.37 65.23
CA GLY A 176 1.31 -45.76 63.90
C GLY A 176 2.38 -46.01 62.83
N GLY A 177 2.87 -47.24 62.80
CA GLY A 177 3.64 -47.93 61.77
C GLY A 177 3.85 -47.29 60.40
N PHE A 178 5.12 -46.98 60.09
CA PHE A 178 5.65 -47.02 58.72
C PHE A 178 7.16 -47.34 58.64
N PHE A 179 7.93 -47.07 59.70
CA PHE A 179 9.41 -47.17 59.65
C PHE A 179 10.01 -48.51 60.12
N SER A 180 9.25 -49.42 60.74
CA SER A 180 9.79 -50.71 61.21
C SER A 180 10.03 -51.74 60.09
N LYS A 181 9.51 -51.52 58.88
CA LYS A 181 9.73 -52.40 57.71
C LYS A 181 10.93 -52.04 56.84
N ILE A 182 11.62 -50.92 57.12
CA ILE A 182 12.73 -50.45 56.29
C ILE A 182 14.10 -50.91 56.83
N TYR A 183 14.18 -51.26 58.12
CA TYR A 183 15.43 -51.72 58.73
C TYR A 183 15.83 -53.17 58.38
N GLU A 184 14.88 -54.01 57.99
CA GLU A 184 15.17 -55.39 57.55
C GLU A 184 15.72 -55.47 56.11
N VAL A 185 15.55 -54.41 55.30
CA VAL A 185 16.12 -54.35 53.93
C VAL A 185 17.59 -53.90 53.95
N TYR A 186 18.07 -53.32 55.04
CA TYR A 186 19.43 -52.79 55.17
C TYR A 186 20.49 -53.84 55.57
N ALA A 187 20.09 -55.06 55.97
CA ALA A 187 20.99 -56.08 56.52
C ALA A 187 21.23 -57.31 55.62
N PHE A 188 20.86 -57.27 54.33
CA PHE A 188 21.20 -58.34 53.38
C PHE A 188 22.28 -57.87 52.39
N GLY A 189 23.44 -58.54 52.43
CA GLY A 189 24.64 -58.16 51.71
C GLY A 189 24.49 -58.14 50.19
N GLY A 190 25.00 -57.07 49.55
CA GLY A 190 25.12 -56.99 48.09
C GLY A 190 25.08 -55.60 47.44
N LEU A 191 24.88 -54.50 48.18
CA LEU A 191 24.60 -53.16 47.59
C LEU A 191 25.57 -52.03 48.03
N SER A 192 26.77 -52.34 48.52
CA SER A 192 27.73 -51.29 48.91
C SER A 192 28.43 -50.61 47.71
N ALA A 193 28.57 -51.30 46.57
CA ALA A 193 29.27 -50.78 45.40
C ALA A 193 28.42 -49.82 44.54
N SER A 194 27.10 -50.06 44.45
CA SER A 194 26.18 -49.24 43.64
C SER A 194 25.81 -47.91 44.31
N LEU A 195 25.78 -47.85 45.64
CA LEU A 195 25.54 -46.61 46.39
C LEU A 195 26.74 -45.66 46.41
N ALA A 196 27.96 -46.16 46.20
CA ALA A 196 29.16 -45.31 46.05
C ALA A 196 29.17 -44.54 44.72
N ILE A 197 28.61 -45.14 43.66
CA ILE A 197 28.49 -44.52 42.32
C ILE A 197 27.37 -43.46 42.30
N LEU A 198 26.39 -43.57 43.20
CA LEU A 198 25.28 -42.61 43.30
C LEU A 198 25.68 -41.28 43.95
N LYS A 199 26.73 -41.25 44.77
CA LYS A 199 27.22 -40.02 45.45
C LYS A 199 27.62 -38.89 44.47
N PRO A 200 28.45 -39.13 43.44
CA PRO A 200 28.77 -38.08 42.46
C PRO A 200 27.57 -37.68 41.61
N ILE A 201 26.66 -38.60 41.30
CA ILE A 201 25.44 -38.31 40.51
C ILE A 201 24.48 -37.43 41.31
N ILE A 202 24.28 -37.71 42.60
CA ILE A 202 23.50 -36.86 43.51
C ILE A 202 24.16 -35.49 43.67
N PHE A 203 25.48 -35.43 43.76
CA PHE A 203 26.20 -34.15 43.82
C PHE A 203 26.02 -33.31 42.55
N VAL A 204 26.10 -33.93 41.36
CA VAL A 204 25.83 -33.27 40.07
C VAL A 204 24.38 -32.81 39.95
N ILE A 205 23.41 -33.61 40.43
CA ILE A 205 22.00 -33.22 40.42
C ILE A 205 21.74 -32.06 41.40
N VAL A 206 22.31 -32.10 42.61
CA VAL A 206 22.16 -31.04 43.61
C VAL A 206 22.82 -29.74 43.14
N THR A 207 24.00 -29.81 42.53
CA THR A 207 24.68 -28.65 41.93
C THR A 207 23.93 -28.09 40.73
N MET A 208 23.36 -28.95 39.86
CA MET A 208 22.49 -28.54 38.76
C MET A 208 21.21 -27.85 39.26
N VAL A 209 20.58 -28.37 40.31
CA VAL A 209 19.39 -27.78 40.93
C VAL A 209 19.72 -26.45 41.62
N LEU A 210 20.89 -26.34 42.26
CA LEU A 210 21.40 -25.08 42.82
C LEU A 210 21.72 -24.06 41.73
N LEU A 211 22.28 -24.47 40.58
CA LEU A 211 22.54 -23.60 39.42
C LEU A 211 21.24 -23.09 38.78
N ILE A 212 20.25 -23.97 38.62
CA ILE A 212 18.91 -23.61 38.14
C ILE A 212 18.24 -22.65 39.11
N ARG A 213 18.32 -22.90 40.42
CA ARG A 213 17.75 -22.01 41.45
C ARG A 213 18.51 -20.68 41.55
N PHE A 214 19.83 -20.68 41.37
CA PHE A 214 20.68 -19.49 41.38
C PHE A 214 20.44 -18.61 40.14
N THR A 215 20.27 -19.21 38.96
CA THR A 215 19.91 -18.50 37.73
C THR A 215 18.46 -17.99 37.74
N LEU A 216 17.54 -18.70 38.39
CA LEU A 216 16.17 -18.23 38.64
C LEU A 216 16.11 -17.11 39.70
N SER A 217 17.01 -17.10 40.69
CA SER A 217 17.02 -16.11 41.79
C SER A 217 17.59 -14.75 41.40
N ARG A 218 18.29 -14.62 40.27
CA ARG A 218 18.81 -13.34 39.74
C ARG A 218 18.00 -12.81 38.55
N ARG A 219 16.71 -13.12 38.47
CA ARG A 219 15.83 -12.54 37.44
C ARG A 219 15.38 -11.12 37.83
N PRO A 220 15.41 -10.13 36.92
CA PRO A 220 14.64 -8.90 37.10
C PRO A 220 13.14 -9.24 37.11
N LYS A 221 12.36 -8.54 37.92
CA LYS A 221 10.96 -8.87 38.27
C LYS A 221 9.94 -8.92 37.10
N ASN A 222 10.36 -8.68 35.86
CA ASN A 222 9.47 -8.60 34.67
C ASN A 222 9.70 -9.69 33.61
N PHE A 223 10.38 -10.81 33.92
CA PHE A 223 10.53 -11.91 32.96
C PHE A 223 9.31 -12.85 33.01
N ARG A 224 8.38 -12.67 32.07
CA ARG A 224 7.11 -13.42 31.97
C ARG A 224 7.37 -14.82 31.40
N LYS A 225 6.64 -15.84 31.89
CA LYS A 225 6.77 -17.28 31.55
C LYS A 225 6.63 -17.66 30.05
N TRP A 226 6.42 -16.70 29.15
CA TRP A 226 6.07 -16.91 27.74
C TRP A 226 7.26 -17.08 26.77
N ASP A 227 8.48 -16.66 27.13
CA ASP A 227 9.61 -16.62 26.17
C ASP A 227 10.37 -17.95 25.98
N LEU A 228 10.35 -18.86 26.97
CA LEU A 228 11.05 -20.15 26.86
C LEU A 228 10.29 -21.17 26.00
N TRP A 229 8.97 -21.08 25.93
CA TRP A 229 8.16 -21.91 25.04
C TRP A 229 8.17 -21.38 23.60
N GLN A 230 8.30 -20.06 23.40
CA GLN A 230 8.48 -19.47 22.07
C GLN A 230 9.74 -19.98 21.36
N GLY A 231 10.87 -20.16 22.05
CA GLY A 231 12.10 -20.65 21.41
C GLY A 231 12.01 -22.07 20.84
N ILE A 232 11.17 -22.93 21.43
CA ILE A 232 10.95 -24.31 20.98
C ILE A 232 9.80 -24.36 19.94
N ASP A 233 8.78 -23.51 20.07
CA ASP A 233 7.70 -23.36 19.09
C ASP A 233 8.15 -22.62 17.81
N PHE A 234 9.20 -21.80 17.86
CA PHE A 234 9.72 -21.06 16.70
C PHE A 234 10.41 -21.97 15.67
N SER A 235 11.06 -23.05 16.11
CA SER A 235 11.59 -24.11 15.22
C SER A 235 10.49 -24.96 14.58
N ARG A 236 9.27 -24.93 15.13
CA ARG A 236 8.07 -25.60 14.62
C ARG A 236 7.00 -24.58 14.20
N SER A 237 7.42 -23.40 13.75
CA SER A 237 6.47 -22.34 13.38
C SER A 237 5.50 -22.85 12.31
N LYS A 238 4.26 -23.07 12.76
CA LYS A 238 3.06 -23.34 11.96
C LYS A 238 2.83 -22.17 10.99
N ALA A 239 3.46 -22.23 9.83
CA ALA A 239 2.73 -22.01 8.60
C ALA A 239 2.28 -23.40 8.14
N GLU A 240 1.25 -23.96 8.78
CA GLU A 240 0.53 -25.06 8.18
C GLU A 240 0.02 -24.52 6.85
N ALA A 241 0.60 -24.95 5.73
CA ALA A 241 -0.07 -24.86 4.43
C ALA A 241 -1.46 -25.43 4.68
N ARG A 242 -2.46 -24.55 4.77
CA ARG A 242 -3.82 -24.92 5.15
C ARG A 242 -4.29 -25.88 4.09
N VAL A 243 -4.55 -27.13 4.48
CA VAL A 243 -5.29 -28.04 3.62
C VAL A 243 -6.74 -27.62 3.79
N ASP A 244 -7.19 -26.71 2.94
CA ASP A 244 -8.62 -26.46 2.82
C ASP A 244 -9.20 -27.71 2.15
N GLY A 245 -9.65 -28.68 2.96
CA GLY A 245 -10.13 -29.98 2.49
C GLY A 245 -11.27 -29.87 1.48
N SER A 246 -12.04 -28.79 1.54
CA SER A 246 -12.96 -28.32 0.50
C SER A 246 -12.98 -26.79 0.52
N THR A 247 -12.62 -26.13 -0.58
CA THR A 247 -12.60 -24.66 -0.64
C THR A 247 -14.00 -24.04 -0.52
N GLY A 248 -15.06 -24.81 -0.80
CA GLY A 248 -16.46 -24.36 -0.75
C GLY A 248 -16.83 -23.32 -1.81
N VAL A 249 -15.89 -23.00 -2.71
CA VAL A 249 -16.04 -22.03 -3.79
C VAL A 249 -16.00 -22.79 -5.10
N MET A 250 -17.00 -22.57 -5.96
CA MET A 250 -17.09 -23.15 -7.30
C MET A 250 -16.96 -22.05 -8.36
N PHE A 251 -16.89 -22.44 -9.65
CA PHE A 251 -16.92 -21.44 -10.72
C PHE A 251 -18.23 -20.64 -10.78
N SER A 252 -19.32 -21.15 -10.21
CA SER A 252 -20.58 -20.38 -10.06
C SER A 252 -20.44 -19.15 -9.16
N ASP A 253 -19.46 -19.13 -8.26
CA ASP A 253 -19.20 -18.00 -7.36
C ASP A 253 -18.24 -16.97 -7.96
N VAL A 254 -17.74 -17.22 -9.18
CA VAL A 254 -16.79 -16.39 -9.90
C VAL A 254 -17.46 -15.84 -11.16
N ALA A 255 -17.52 -14.52 -11.29
CA ALA A 255 -18.16 -13.87 -12.43
C ALA A 255 -17.26 -12.78 -13.05
N GLY A 256 -17.54 -12.46 -14.31
CA GLY A 256 -16.94 -11.33 -15.02
C GLY A 256 -15.56 -11.56 -15.60
N ILE A 257 -15.08 -12.81 -15.61
CA ILE A 257 -13.78 -13.22 -16.14
C ILE A 257 -13.91 -14.50 -16.99
N ASP A 258 -14.95 -14.53 -17.83
CA ASP A 258 -15.35 -15.70 -18.62
C ASP A 258 -14.20 -16.25 -19.50
N GLU A 259 -13.44 -15.35 -20.15
CA GLU A 259 -12.25 -15.70 -20.95
C GLU A 259 -11.22 -16.49 -20.12
N ALA A 260 -10.92 -16.01 -18.90
CA ALA A 260 -9.96 -16.67 -18.03
C ALA A 260 -10.51 -17.99 -17.49
N VAL A 261 -11.80 -18.06 -17.19
CA VAL A 261 -12.46 -19.30 -16.72
C VAL A 261 -12.42 -20.37 -17.82
N GLU A 262 -12.67 -20.02 -19.08
CA GLU A 262 -12.60 -20.94 -20.21
C GLU A 262 -11.20 -21.55 -20.37
N GLU A 263 -10.14 -20.73 -20.32
CA GLU A 263 -8.76 -21.24 -20.34
C GLU A 263 -8.45 -22.15 -19.13
N LEU A 264 -9.00 -21.83 -17.96
CA LEU A 264 -8.77 -22.59 -16.72
C LEU A 264 -9.59 -23.89 -16.64
N GLN A 265 -10.65 -24.04 -17.44
CA GLN A 265 -11.42 -25.29 -17.50
C GLN A 265 -10.57 -26.47 -17.99
N GLU A 266 -9.56 -26.24 -18.83
CA GLU A 266 -8.61 -27.28 -19.24
C GLU A 266 -7.87 -27.87 -18.04
N LEU A 267 -7.45 -27.02 -17.10
CA LEU A 267 -6.76 -27.46 -15.88
C LEU A 267 -7.67 -28.29 -14.98
N VAL A 268 -8.94 -27.89 -14.86
CA VAL A 268 -9.94 -28.65 -14.09
C VAL A 268 -10.19 -30.02 -14.73
N LYS A 269 -10.33 -30.09 -16.06
CA LYS A 269 -10.49 -31.37 -16.77
C LYS A 269 -9.29 -32.28 -16.53
N TYR A 270 -8.07 -31.74 -16.54
CA TYR A 270 -6.86 -32.49 -16.23
C TYR A 270 -6.85 -32.97 -14.77
N LEU A 271 -7.19 -32.12 -13.80
CA LEU A 271 -7.25 -32.52 -12.39
C LEU A 271 -8.29 -33.60 -12.10
N LYS A 272 -9.44 -33.58 -12.81
CA LYS A 272 -10.49 -34.60 -12.69
C LYS A 272 -10.09 -35.93 -13.31
N ASN A 273 -9.48 -35.90 -14.51
CA ASN A 273 -9.16 -37.10 -15.30
C ASN A 273 -7.74 -37.03 -15.88
N PRO A 274 -6.68 -37.14 -15.06
CA PRO A 274 -5.30 -37.01 -15.53
C PRO A 274 -4.91 -38.11 -16.54
N GLU A 275 -5.43 -39.33 -16.38
CA GLU A 275 -5.14 -40.49 -17.25
C GLU A 275 -5.49 -40.25 -18.73
N LEU A 276 -6.53 -39.45 -19.01
CA LEU A 276 -6.93 -39.12 -20.38
C LEU A 276 -5.85 -38.31 -21.11
N PHE A 277 -5.15 -37.44 -20.40
CA PHE A 277 -4.10 -36.59 -20.95
C PHE A 277 -2.80 -37.39 -21.11
N ASP A 278 -2.48 -38.25 -20.14
CA ASP A 278 -1.32 -39.14 -20.20
C ASP A 278 -1.43 -40.12 -21.37
N ASN A 279 -2.62 -40.69 -21.61
CA ASN A 279 -2.88 -41.59 -22.75
C ASN A 279 -2.69 -40.91 -24.12
N LEU A 280 -2.95 -39.60 -24.19
CA LEU A 280 -2.73 -38.80 -25.40
C LEU A 280 -1.30 -38.27 -25.50
N GLY A 281 -0.45 -38.50 -24.49
CA GLY A 281 0.91 -37.95 -24.42
C GLY A 281 0.95 -36.43 -24.25
N ILE A 282 -0.14 -35.81 -23.80
CA ILE A 282 -0.24 -34.37 -23.59
C ILE A 282 0.30 -34.05 -22.20
N LYS A 283 1.40 -33.30 -22.15
CA LYS A 283 1.95 -32.84 -20.86
C LYS A 283 1.15 -31.62 -20.37
N PRO A 284 0.66 -31.63 -19.12
CA PRO A 284 0.07 -30.44 -18.53
C PRO A 284 1.12 -29.33 -18.36
N PRO A 285 0.70 -28.05 -18.23
CA PRO A 285 1.62 -26.98 -17.87
C PRO A 285 2.18 -27.20 -16.46
N HIS A 286 3.48 -26.94 -16.26
CA HIS A 286 4.14 -27.10 -14.96
C HIS A 286 3.60 -26.07 -13.95
N GLY A 287 3.29 -24.87 -14.43
CA GLY A 287 2.74 -23.80 -13.63
C GLY A 287 1.96 -22.78 -14.44
N VAL A 288 1.01 -22.14 -13.76
CA VAL A 288 0.15 -21.09 -14.31
C VAL A 288 0.29 -19.83 -13.48
N LEU A 289 0.62 -18.73 -14.14
CA LEU A 289 0.70 -17.41 -13.52
C LEU A 289 -0.57 -16.61 -13.83
N LEU A 290 -1.30 -16.24 -12.78
CA LEU A 290 -2.44 -15.34 -12.80
C LEU A 290 -1.93 -13.90 -12.62
N GLU A 291 -1.96 -13.11 -13.69
CA GLU A 291 -1.55 -11.71 -13.65
C GLU A 291 -2.77 -10.78 -13.72
N GLY A 292 -2.80 -9.71 -12.94
CA GLY A 292 -3.88 -8.74 -13.03
C GLY A 292 -3.90 -7.76 -11.86
N PRO A 293 -4.67 -6.66 -11.93
CA PRO A 293 -4.78 -5.70 -10.84
C PRO A 293 -5.35 -6.33 -9.56
N PRO A 294 -5.10 -5.72 -8.39
CA PRO A 294 -5.61 -6.22 -7.12
C PRO A 294 -7.14 -6.24 -7.10
N GLY A 295 -7.73 -7.19 -6.36
CA GLY A 295 -9.18 -7.27 -6.18
C GLY A 295 -9.98 -7.84 -7.36
N CYS A 296 -9.34 -8.35 -8.42
CA CYS A 296 -10.02 -9.01 -9.54
C CYS A 296 -10.28 -10.51 -9.34
N GLY A 297 -10.22 -11.00 -8.09
CA GLY A 297 -10.57 -12.39 -7.78
C GLY A 297 -9.52 -13.45 -8.13
N LYS A 298 -8.23 -13.11 -8.31
CA LYS A 298 -7.16 -14.08 -8.60
C LYS A 298 -7.11 -15.25 -7.61
N THR A 299 -7.16 -14.94 -6.32
CA THR A 299 -7.22 -15.92 -5.23
C THR A 299 -8.53 -16.72 -5.24
N LEU A 300 -9.66 -16.06 -5.56
CA LEU A 300 -10.98 -16.69 -5.63
C LEU A 300 -11.04 -17.72 -6.78
N VAL A 301 -10.48 -17.37 -7.93
CA VAL A 301 -10.35 -18.24 -9.10
C VAL A 301 -9.51 -19.48 -8.78
N ALA A 302 -8.37 -19.29 -8.12
CA ALA A 302 -7.52 -20.42 -7.71
C ALA A 302 -8.27 -21.40 -6.79
N LYS A 303 -9.08 -20.87 -5.85
CA LYS A 303 -9.95 -21.68 -4.99
C LYS A 303 -11.07 -22.38 -5.75
N ALA A 304 -11.64 -21.71 -6.75
CA ALA A 304 -12.68 -22.27 -7.61
C ALA A 304 -12.17 -23.43 -8.47
N ILE A 305 -10.94 -23.35 -9.01
CA ILE A 305 -10.31 -24.46 -9.75
C ILE A 305 -10.23 -25.73 -8.89
N ALA A 306 -9.75 -25.58 -7.64
CA ALA A 306 -9.61 -26.72 -6.74
C ALA A 306 -10.98 -27.24 -6.26
N GLY A 307 -11.92 -26.35 -5.98
CA GLY A 307 -13.29 -26.70 -5.58
C GLY A 307 -14.05 -27.43 -6.69
N GLU A 308 -13.94 -26.95 -7.93
CA GLU A 308 -14.54 -27.56 -9.10
C GLU A 308 -13.95 -28.94 -9.39
N ALA A 309 -12.62 -29.09 -9.23
CA ALA A 309 -11.93 -30.36 -9.40
C ALA A 309 -12.10 -31.34 -8.21
N GLY A 310 -12.53 -30.84 -7.04
CA GLY A 310 -12.64 -31.65 -5.83
C GLY A 310 -11.29 -32.12 -5.28
N VAL A 311 -10.23 -31.34 -5.48
CA VAL A 311 -8.86 -31.71 -5.09
C VAL A 311 -8.35 -30.84 -3.93
N PRO A 312 -7.41 -31.34 -3.10
CA PRO A 312 -6.80 -30.55 -2.03
C PRO A 312 -6.14 -29.26 -2.55
N PHE A 313 -6.42 -28.15 -1.85
CA PHE A 313 -5.88 -26.83 -2.15
C PHE A 313 -4.87 -26.40 -1.08
N TYR A 314 -3.63 -26.15 -1.48
CA TYR A 314 -2.57 -25.64 -0.61
C TYR A 314 -2.31 -24.17 -0.92
N GLN A 315 -2.69 -23.28 -0.02
CA GLN A 315 -2.45 -21.84 -0.17
C GLN A 315 -1.35 -21.34 0.77
N MET A 316 -0.44 -20.54 0.23
CA MET A 316 0.53 -19.73 0.99
C MET A 316 0.65 -18.34 0.36
N ALA A 317 0.97 -17.31 1.15
CA ALA A 317 1.30 -16.00 0.61
C ALA A 317 2.81 -15.90 0.34
N GLY A 318 3.21 -15.18 -0.71
CA GLY A 318 4.61 -15.00 -1.11
C GLY A 318 5.46 -14.36 0.00
N SER A 319 4.84 -13.50 0.80
CA SER A 319 5.44 -12.87 1.98
C SER A 319 5.76 -13.87 3.11
N GLU A 320 5.07 -15.00 3.20
CA GLU A 320 5.34 -16.05 4.21
C GLU A 320 6.66 -16.78 3.96
N PHE A 321 7.25 -16.64 2.77
CA PHE A 321 8.54 -17.22 2.44
C PHE A 321 9.72 -16.30 2.76
N VAL A 322 9.45 -15.02 3.06
CA VAL A 322 10.48 -14.01 3.30
C VAL A 322 10.71 -13.88 4.81
N GLU A 323 11.86 -14.34 5.29
CA GLU A 323 12.21 -14.28 6.72
C GLU A 323 13.62 -13.72 6.97
N VAL A 324 13.88 -13.34 8.23
CA VAL A 324 15.20 -12.86 8.67
C VAL A 324 16.21 -14.00 8.75
N LEU A 325 15.74 -15.24 8.95
CA LEU A 325 16.58 -16.42 9.08
C LEU A 325 16.84 -17.07 7.71
N VAL A 326 18.11 -17.13 7.35
CA VAL A 326 18.57 -17.76 6.11
C VAL A 326 18.17 -19.24 6.09
N GLY A 327 17.52 -19.67 5.01
CA GLY A 327 17.19 -21.07 4.74
C GLY A 327 15.84 -21.54 5.29
N VAL A 328 15.14 -20.74 6.10
CA VAL A 328 13.77 -21.09 6.56
C VAL A 328 12.78 -21.04 5.40
N GLY A 329 12.86 -20.03 4.54
CA GLY A 329 12.04 -19.94 3.33
C GLY A 329 12.22 -21.15 2.41
N SER A 330 13.46 -21.53 2.10
CA SER A 330 13.77 -22.71 1.27
C SER A 330 13.24 -24.02 1.86
N ALA A 331 13.29 -24.20 3.19
CA ALA A 331 12.73 -25.38 3.84
C ALA A 331 11.20 -25.44 3.68
N ARG A 332 10.51 -24.30 3.83
CA ARG A 332 9.05 -24.21 3.63
C ARG A 332 8.64 -24.55 2.21
N VAL A 333 9.37 -24.04 1.21
CA VAL A 333 9.12 -24.39 -0.20
C VAL A 333 9.21 -25.90 -0.39
N ARG A 334 10.27 -26.54 0.12
CA ARG A 334 10.43 -27.99 0.01
C ARG A 334 9.31 -28.78 0.68
N ASP A 335 8.89 -28.36 1.88
CA ASP A 335 7.82 -29.01 2.63
C ASP A 335 6.45 -28.85 1.96
N LEU A 336 6.16 -27.67 1.40
CA LEU A 336 4.95 -27.41 0.62
C LEU A 336 4.84 -28.38 -0.56
N PHE A 337 5.89 -28.47 -1.38
CA PHE A 337 5.92 -29.36 -2.53
C PHE A 337 5.90 -30.83 -2.10
N LYS A 338 6.56 -31.21 -1.00
CA LYS A 338 6.52 -32.58 -0.48
C LYS A 338 5.09 -32.99 -0.07
N ARG A 339 4.35 -32.13 0.61
CA ARG A 339 2.96 -32.40 1.03
C ARG A 339 2.02 -32.54 -0.16
N ALA A 340 2.10 -31.60 -1.11
CA ALA A 340 1.31 -31.67 -2.35
C ALA A 340 1.65 -32.94 -3.16
N LYS A 341 2.92 -33.38 -3.16
CA LYS A 341 3.35 -34.60 -3.85
C LYS A 341 2.76 -35.88 -3.24
N VAL A 342 2.45 -35.89 -1.94
CA VAL A 342 1.83 -37.04 -1.25
C VAL A 342 0.33 -37.10 -1.54
N ASN A 343 -0.35 -35.95 -1.58
CA ASN A 343 -1.80 -35.86 -1.80
C ASN A 343 -2.11 -35.53 -3.26
N LYS A 344 -1.86 -36.46 -4.17
CA LYS A 344 -2.17 -36.28 -5.61
C LYS A 344 -3.54 -36.84 -5.97
N PRO A 345 -4.31 -36.20 -6.88
CA PRO A 345 -4.05 -34.89 -7.50
C PRO A 345 -4.25 -33.71 -6.53
N SER A 346 -3.51 -32.60 -6.69
CA SER A 346 -3.64 -31.40 -5.84
C SER A 346 -3.23 -30.10 -6.52
N VAL A 347 -3.61 -28.97 -5.91
CA VAL A 347 -3.27 -27.62 -6.39
C VAL A 347 -2.45 -26.89 -5.33
N ILE A 348 -1.31 -26.33 -5.74
CA ILE A 348 -0.49 -25.41 -4.93
C ILE A 348 -0.77 -24.00 -5.44
N PHE A 349 -1.11 -23.07 -4.55
CA PHE A 349 -1.32 -21.66 -4.87
C PHE A 349 -0.43 -20.75 -4.02
N ILE A 350 0.38 -19.92 -4.68
CA ILE A 350 1.15 -18.86 -4.03
C ILE A 350 0.58 -17.49 -4.44
N ASP A 351 -0.01 -16.78 -3.49
CA ASP A 351 -0.45 -15.39 -3.71
C ASP A 351 0.72 -14.42 -3.59
N GLU A 352 0.66 -13.24 -4.23
CA GLU A 352 1.71 -12.20 -4.15
C GLU A 352 3.14 -12.75 -4.37
N ILE A 353 3.32 -13.59 -5.40
CA ILE A 353 4.62 -14.20 -5.68
C ILE A 353 5.73 -13.16 -5.93
N ASP A 354 5.37 -11.95 -6.31
CA ASP A 354 6.29 -10.81 -6.46
C ASP A 354 7.04 -10.47 -5.16
N ALA A 355 6.51 -10.78 -3.97
CA ALA A 355 7.23 -10.64 -2.71
C ALA A 355 8.49 -11.53 -2.63
N LEU A 356 8.43 -12.73 -3.22
CA LEU A 356 9.54 -13.67 -3.32
C LEU A 356 10.40 -13.42 -4.57
N ALA A 357 9.74 -13.10 -5.68
CA ALA A 357 10.28 -13.20 -7.02
C ALA A 357 10.66 -11.86 -7.66
N THR A 358 10.91 -10.82 -6.86
CA THR A 358 11.33 -9.52 -7.38
C THR A 358 12.66 -9.66 -8.13
N ARG A 359 12.76 -9.06 -9.32
CA ARG A 359 13.99 -9.01 -10.12
C ARG A 359 15.16 -8.59 -9.26
N ARG A 360 16.29 -9.22 -9.51
CA ARG A 360 17.62 -8.75 -9.10
C ARG A 360 17.78 -7.33 -9.63
N GLN A 361 17.38 -6.33 -8.84
CA GLN A 361 17.66 -4.96 -9.18
C GLN A 361 19.16 -4.80 -9.04
N GLY A 362 19.85 -4.84 -10.17
CA GLY A 362 21.22 -4.40 -10.35
C GLY A 362 21.37 -2.89 -10.13
N ILE A 363 20.79 -2.36 -9.05
CA ILE A 363 20.90 -0.96 -8.59
C ILE A 363 22.24 -0.73 -7.87
N PHE A 364 23.21 -1.61 -8.08
CA PHE A 364 24.60 -1.35 -7.73
C PHE A 364 25.50 -1.63 -8.94
N LYS A 365 25.18 -1.02 -10.09
CA LYS A 365 26.26 -0.51 -10.94
C LYS A 365 26.74 0.79 -10.29
N GLU A 366 27.93 0.73 -9.71
CA GLU A 366 28.75 1.87 -9.28
C GLU A 366 28.45 2.59 -7.95
N SER A 367 27.98 1.89 -6.92
CA SER A 367 28.35 2.32 -5.56
C SER A 367 28.95 1.16 -4.78
N THR A 368 30.26 1.27 -4.61
CA THR A 368 31.08 0.57 -3.63
C THR A 368 30.41 0.60 -2.26
N ASP A 369 29.66 -0.42 -1.89
CA ASP A 369 29.40 -0.77 -0.50
C ASP A 369 29.09 -2.27 -0.40
N ASN A 370 29.89 -2.98 0.37
CA ASN A 370 29.75 -4.40 0.70
C ASN A 370 28.55 -4.68 1.63
N LEU A 371 27.45 -3.93 1.48
CA LEU A 371 26.16 -4.15 2.15
C LEU A 371 25.25 -5.01 1.27
N TYR A 372 25.73 -6.19 0.86
CA TYR A 372 24.83 -7.24 0.40
C TYR A 372 24.00 -7.71 1.62
N ASN A 373 22.77 -7.21 1.71
CA ASN A 373 21.86 -7.41 2.82
C ASN A 373 21.47 -8.89 2.95
N ALA A 374 21.58 -9.47 4.16
CA ALA A 374 21.20 -10.86 4.45
C ALA A 374 19.75 -11.19 4.03
N ALA A 375 18.85 -10.21 4.06
CA ALA A 375 17.46 -10.37 3.60
C ALA A 375 17.34 -10.55 2.07
N THR A 376 18.22 -9.94 1.27
CA THR A 376 18.24 -10.15 -0.19
C THR A 376 18.78 -11.55 -0.50
N GLN A 377 19.80 -11.99 0.24
CA GLN A 377 20.38 -13.32 0.07
C GLN A 377 19.38 -14.43 0.45
N GLU A 378 18.59 -14.24 1.51
CA GLU A 378 17.53 -15.19 1.90
C GLU A 378 16.48 -15.33 0.78
N ARG A 379 15.94 -14.21 0.29
CA ARG A 379 14.97 -14.21 -0.82
C ARG A 379 15.52 -14.92 -2.05
N GLU A 380 16.77 -14.67 -2.42
CA GLU A 380 17.41 -15.34 -3.55
C GLU A 380 17.55 -16.84 -3.34
N THR A 381 17.94 -17.28 -2.14
CA THR A 381 18.04 -18.71 -1.83
C THR A 381 16.68 -19.40 -1.89
N THR A 382 15.63 -18.75 -1.39
CA THR A 382 14.27 -19.28 -1.40
C THR A 382 13.68 -19.29 -2.80
N LEU A 383 13.93 -18.25 -3.61
CA LEU A 383 13.56 -18.20 -5.03
C LEU A 383 14.23 -19.33 -5.82
N ASN A 384 15.55 -19.51 -5.66
CA ASN A 384 16.27 -20.59 -6.34
C ASN A 384 15.74 -21.98 -5.94
N GLN A 385 15.38 -22.18 -4.67
CA GLN A 385 14.75 -23.43 -4.22
C GLN A 385 13.39 -23.64 -4.89
N LEU A 386 12.57 -22.59 -5.07
CA LEU A 386 11.33 -22.67 -5.82
C LEU A 386 11.57 -23.06 -7.28
N LEU A 387 12.59 -22.47 -7.94
CA LEU A 387 12.97 -22.83 -9.30
C LEU A 387 13.37 -24.31 -9.42
N ILE A 388 14.14 -24.82 -8.46
CA ILE A 388 14.55 -26.23 -8.42
C ILE A 388 13.34 -27.16 -8.27
N GLU A 389 12.36 -26.81 -7.43
CA GLU A 389 11.14 -27.62 -7.27
C GLU A 389 10.23 -27.58 -8.51
N LEU A 390 10.20 -26.46 -9.24
CA LEU A 390 9.47 -26.33 -10.51
C LEU A 390 10.14 -27.11 -11.64
N ASP A 391 11.46 -27.00 -11.79
CA ASP A 391 12.21 -27.72 -12.84
C ASP A 391 12.32 -29.22 -12.54
N GLY A 392 12.37 -29.60 -11.26
CA GLY A 392 12.38 -30.99 -10.79
C GLY A 392 10.99 -31.64 -10.78
N PHE A 393 9.97 -30.98 -11.34
CA PHE A 393 8.60 -31.44 -11.35
C PHE A 393 8.33 -32.39 -12.53
N ASP A 394 8.04 -33.65 -12.24
CA ASP A 394 7.59 -34.62 -13.23
C ASP A 394 6.08 -34.39 -13.49
N THR A 395 5.75 -33.86 -14.66
CA THR A 395 4.40 -33.34 -15.01
C THR A 395 3.30 -34.42 -14.99
N GLY A 396 3.64 -35.69 -15.15
CA GLY A 396 2.69 -36.81 -15.20
C GLY A 396 2.15 -37.28 -13.84
N ARG A 397 2.07 -36.41 -12.82
CA ARG A 397 1.62 -36.82 -11.47
C ARG A 397 0.52 -35.94 -10.86
N GLY A 398 -0.25 -35.21 -11.68
CA GLY A 398 -1.49 -34.57 -11.22
C GLY A 398 -1.37 -33.45 -10.19
N VAL A 399 -0.23 -32.75 -10.09
CA VAL A 399 -0.13 -31.53 -9.27
C VAL A 399 0.01 -30.32 -10.18
N ILE A 400 -0.75 -29.27 -9.92
CA ILE A 400 -0.66 -28.00 -10.64
C ILE A 400 -0.15 -26.91 -9.71
N PHE A 401 0.83 -26.15 -10.18
CA PHE A 401 1.33 -24.97 -9.49
C PHE A 401 0.65 -23.71 -10.04
N LEU A 402 -0.03 -22.96 -9.19
CA LEU A 402 -0.66 -21.69 -9.49
C LEU A 402 0.05 -20.57 -8.72
N ALA A 403 0.24 -19.42 -9.35
CA ALA A 403 0.73 -18.24 -8.64
C ALA A 403 -0.05 -17.00 -9.08
N ALA A 404 -0.25 -16.05 -8.17
CA ALA A 404 -0.86 -14.76 -8.49
C ALA A 404 0.13 -13.63 -8.29
N THR A 405 0.10 -12.63 -9.17
CA THR A 405 0.83 -11.38 -9.00
C THR A 405 -0.01 -10.19 -9.45
N ASN A 406 0.21 -9.04 -8.79
CA ASN A 406 -0.28 -7.76 -9.27
C ASN A 406 0.67 -7.14 -10.31
N ARG A 407 1.94 -7.57 -10.32
CA ARG A 407 3.06 -6.87 -10.95
C ARG A 407 4.02 -7.82 -11.64
N ARG A 408 3.65 -8.28 -12.83
CA ARG A 408 4.52 -9.14 -13.66
C ARG A 408 5.84 -8.47 -14.04
N ASP A 409 5.85 -7.14 -14.16
CA ASP A 409 7.04 -6.34 -14.46
C ASP A 409 8.16 -6.58 -13.44
N LEU A 410 7.81 -6.76 -12.16
CA LEU A 410 8.75 -7.02 -11.09
C LEU A 410 9.27 -8.44 -11.05
N LEU A 411 8.65 -9.40 -11.74
CA LEU A 411 9.03 -10.80 -11.62
C LEU A 411 10.37 -11.09 -12.32
N ASP A 412 11.17 -11.97 -11.69
CA ASP A 412 12.37 -12.54 -12.29
C ASP A 412 12.00 -13.27 -13.61
N PRO A 413 12.59 -12.86 -14.76
CA PRO A 413 12.37 -13.54 -16.05
C PRO A 413 12.65 -15.04 -16.00
N ALA A 414 13.47 -15.52 -15.07
CA ALA A 414 13.75 -16.93 -14.87
C ALA A 414 12.47 -17.73 -14.60
N LEU A 415 11.51 -17.20 -13.83
CA LEU A 415 10.23 -17.88 -13.57
C LEU A 415 9.34 -17.98 -14.82
N LEU A 416 9.49 -17.05 -15.76
CA LEU A 416 8.66 -16.96 -16.96
C LEU A 416 9.15 -17.84 -18.12
N ARG A 417 10.24 -18.60 -17.93
CA ARG A 417 10.81 -19.51 -18.92
C ARG A 417 9.96 -20.79 -19.04
N PRO A 418 9.93 -21.44 -20.21
CA PRO A 418 9.27 -22.73 -20.39
C PRO A 418 9.82 -23.78 -19.42
N GLY A 419 8.93 -24.63 -18.88
CA GLY A 419 9.19 -25.61 -17.82
C GLY A 419 8.83 -25.11 -16.41
N ARG A 420 8.39 -23.84 -16.27
CA ARG A 420 8.02 -23.20 -14.99
C ARG A 420 6.62 -22.61 -15.12
N PHE A 421 6.49 -21.29 -15.32
CA PHE A 421 5.20 -20.70 -15.71
C PHE A 421 4.99 -20.78 -17.21
N ASP A 422 4.49 -21.94 -17.63
CA ASP A 422 4.16 -22.24 -19.03
C ASP A 422 2.93 -21.46 -19.51
N ARG A 423 1.93 -21.28 -18.63
CA ARG A 423 0.71 -20.53 -18.92
C ARG A 423 0.68 -19.21 -18.14
N LYS A 424 0.24 -18.15 -18.80
CA LYS A 424 0.16 -16.79 -18.26
C LYS A 424 -1.23 -16.27 -18.60
N ILE A 425 -2.09 -16.18 -17.58
CA ILE A 425 -3.48 -15.81 -17.75
C ILE A 425 -3.67 -14.42 -17.17
N LYS A 426 -4.09 -13.49 -18.03
CA LYS A 426 -4.32 -12.10 -17.63
C LYS A 426 -5.76 -11.92 -17.19
N ILE A 427 -5.95 -11.75 -15.89
CA ILE A 427 -7.22 -11.40 -15.27
C ILE A 427 -7.38 -9.88 -15.35
N ARG A 428 -8.23 -9.42 -16.26
CA ARG A 428 -8.56 -8.01 -16.41
C ARG A 428 -9.69 -7.61 -15.45
N PRO A 429 -9.82 -6.31 -15.12
CA PRO A 429 -11.02 -5.81 -14.48
C PRO A 429 -12.28 -6.21 -15.27
N PRO A 430 -13.39 -6.52 -14.59
CA PRO A 430 -14.61 -6.96 -15.25
C PRO A 430 -15.23 -5.86 -16.12
N GLY A 431 -15.74 -6.22 -17.30
CA GLY A 431 -16.56 -5.36 -18.15
C GLY A 431 -17.97 -5.15 -17.57
N ALA A 432 -18.81 -4.32 -18.20
CA ALA A 432 -20.15 -3.99 -17.67
C ALA A 432 -21.01 -5.23 -17.33
N LYS A 433 -21.08 -6.22 -18.23
CA LYS A 433 -21.81 -7.48 -17.96
C LYS A 433 -21.23 -8.23 -16.77
N GLY A 434 -19.90 -8.34 -16.70
CA GLY A 434 -19.22 -8.99 -15.58
C GLY A 434 -19.46 -8.31 -14.24
N ARG A 435 -19.48 -6.97 -14.21
CA ARG A 435 -19.80 -6.20 -13.00
C ARG A 435 -21.23 -6.44 -12.54
N LEU A 436 -22.18 -6.54 -13.48
CA LEU A 436 -23.58 -6.86 -13.18
C LEU A 436 -23.71 -8.25 -12.55
N ASP A 437 -23.01 -9.25 -13.08
CA ASP A 437 -23.03 -10.61 -12.54
C ASP A 437 -22.36 -10.70 -11.16
N ILE A 438 -21.24 -9.99 -10.96
CA ILE A 438 -20.60 -9.86 -9.64
C ILE A 438 -21.54 -9.19 -8.64
N LEU A 439 -22.17 -8.08 -9.02
CA LEU A 439 -23.13 -7.38 -8.16
C LEU A 439 -24.30 -8.28 -7.78
N LYS A 440 -24.82 -9.10 -8.70
CA LYS A 440 -25.89 -10.08 -8.40
C LYS A 440 -25.46 -11.12 -7.37
N ILE A 441 -24.24 -11.65 -7.46
CA ILE A 441 -23.70 -12.63 -6.49
C ILE A 441 -23.56 -12.01 -5.08
N HIS A 442 -23.17 -10.74 -4.99
CA HIS A 442 -23.06 -10.05 -3.70
C HIS A 442 -24.43 -9.58 -3.20
N ALA A 443 -25.32 -9.18 -4.10
CA ALA A 443 -26.71 -8.82 -3.82
C ALA A 443 -27.49 -9.97 -3.21
N SER A 444 -27.31 -11.20 -3.68
CA SER A 444 -28.04 -12.37 -3.15
C SER A 444 -27.73 -12.69 -1.69
N LYS A 445 -26.64 -12.12 -1.14
CA LYS A 445 -26.22 -12.29 0.25
C LYS A 445 -26.83 -11.26 1.20
N VAL A 446 -27.51 -10.24 0.68
CA VAL A 446 -28.05 -9.11 1.46
C VAL A 446 -29.51 -8.83 1.05
N LYS A 447 -30.32 -8.29 1.95
CA LYS A 447 -31.68 -7.86 1.63
C LYS A 447 -31.64 -6.54 0.85
N MET A 448 -32.09 -6.55 -0.40
CA MET A 448 -32.19 -5.37 -1.26
C MET A 448 -33.63 -5.15 -1.70
N SER A 449 -34.02 -3.88 -1.79
CA SER A 449 -35.33 -3.45 -2.28
C SER A 449 -35.45 -3.71 -3.80
N HIS A 450 -36.67 -3.97 -4.27
CA HIS A 450 -36.97 -4.11 -5.69
C HIS A 450 -36.74 -2.82 -6.49
N SER A 451 -36.67 -1.68 -5.79
CA SER A 451 -36.33 -0.38 -6.38
C SER A 451 -34.89 -0.29 -6.93
N VAL A 452 -33.98 -1.18 -6.52
CA VAL A 452 -32.56 -1.10 -6.87
C VAL A 452 -32.28 -1.74 -8.24
N ASP A 453 -32.01 -0.89 -9.25
CA ASP A 453 -31.52 -1.36 -10.55
C ASP A 453 -29.98 -1.46 -10.57
N LEU A 454 -29.47 -2.69 -10.45
CA LEU A 454 -28.03 -2.99 -10.52
C LEU A 454 -27.41 -2.73 -11.90
N SER A 455 -28.23 -2.65 -12.96
CA SER A 455 -27.73 -2.44 -14.31
C SER A 455 -27.11 -1.04 -14.47
N ILE A 456 -27.70 -0.02 -13.83
CA ILE A 456 -27.21 1.36 -13.82
C ILE A 456 -25.80 1.41 -13.22
N TYR A 457 -25.60 0.77 -12.07
CA TYR A 457 -24.30 0.72 -11.40
C TYR A 457 -23.26 -0.07 -12.19
N SER A 458 -23.66 -1.17 -12.83
CA SER A 458 -22.74 -1.94 -13.67
C SER A 458 -22.19 -1.13 -14.86
N GLN A 459 -22.97 -0.22 -15.42
CA GLN A 459 -22.55 0.63 -16.55
C GLN A 459 -21.73 1.85 -16.08
N ASN A 460 -22.12 2.45 -14.95
CA ASN A 460 -21.52 3.69 -14.45
C ASN A 460 -20.23 3.50 -13.63
N LEU A 461 -19.85 2.26 -13.27
CA LEU A 461 -18.67 1.96 -12.44
C LEU A 461 -17.54 1.24 -13.20
N PRO A 462 -16.94 1.83 -14.25
CA PRO A 462 -15.85 1.20 -14.99
C PRO A 462 -14.56 1.14 -14.19
N GLY A 463 -13.73 0.14 -14.48
CA GLY A 463 -12.46 -0.07 -13.78
C GLY A 463 -12.62 -0.63 -12.36
N TRP A 464 -13.85 -0.64 -11.80
CA TRP A 464 -14.09 -1.21 -10.48
C TRP A 464 -13.83 -2.70 -10.49
N SER A 465 -12.92 -3.12 -9.60
CA SER A 465 -12.59 -4.53 -9.40
C SER A 465 -13.73 -5.25 -8.66
N GLY A 466 -13.77 -6.58 -8.77
CA GLY A 466 -14.78 -7.39 -8.08
C GLY A 466 -14.79 -7.16 -6.56
N ALA A 467 -13.62 -6.99 -5.95
CA ALA A 467 -13.51 -6.65 -4.53
C ALA A 467 -14.10 -5.28 -4.18
N LYS A 468 -13.93 -4.27 -5.06
CA LYS A 468 -14.52 -2.94 -4.85
C LYS A 468 -16.04 -2.97 -4.99
N LEU A 469 -16.58 -3.78 -5.91
CA LEU A 469 -18.03 -4.01 -6.03
C LEU A 469 -18.60 -4.76 -4.82
N ALA A 470 -17.88 -5.74 -4.29
CA ALA A 470 -18.27 -6.39 -3.03
C ALA A 470 -18.30 -5.39 -1.87
N GLN A 471 -17.29 -4.50 -1.80
CA GLN A 471 -17.24 -3.42 -0.83
C GLN A 471 -18.40 -2.42 -0.99
N LEU A 472 -18.85 -2.17 -2.21
CA LEU A 472 -20.01 -1.29 -2.48
C LEU A 472 -21.27 -1.80 -1.82
N VAL A 473 -21.63 -3.06 -2.08
CA VAL A 473 -22.83 -3.68 -1.50
C VAL A 473 -22.74 -3.71 0.03
N GLN A 474 -21.53 -3.97 0.56
CA GLN A 474 -21.31 -3.95 2.01
C GLN A 474 -21.45 -2.55 2.62
N GLU A 475 -20.91 -1.51 1.99
CA GLU A 475 -21.08 -0.14 2.49
C GLU A 475 -22.53 0.34 2.35
N ALA A 476 -23.23 -0.03 1.27
CA ALA A 476 -24.66 0.25 1.11
C ALA A 476 -25.49 -0.39 2.23
N ALA A 477 -25.19 -1.64 2.60
CA ALA A 477 -25.79 -2.30 3.76
C ALA A 477 -25.54 -1.53 5.06
N LEU A 478 -24.31 -1.04 5.26
CA LEU A 478 -23.98 -0.24 6.45
C LEU A 478 -24.69 1.12 6.45
N VAL A 479 -24.87 1.75 5.29
CA VAL A 479 -25.63 3.00 5.15
C VAL A 479 -27.11 2.76 5.48
N ALA A 480 -27.72 1.72 4.91
CA ALA A 480 -29.10 1.32 5.20
C ALA A 480 -29.31 1.09 6.71
N VAL A 481 -28.42 0.34 7.36
CA VAL A 481 -28.47 0.11 8.81
C VAL A 481 -28.34 1.42 9.61
N ARG A 482 -27.47 2.35 9.20
CA ARG A 482 -27.33 3.65 9.87
C ARG A 482 -28.57 4.53 9.73
N LYS A 483 -29.29 4.43 8.62
CA LYS A 483 -30.55 5.16 8.38
C LYS A 483 -31.78 4.46 8.98
N GLY A 484 -31.63 3.21 9.44
CA GLY A 484 -32.72 2.41 9.98
C GLY A 484 -33.63 1.80 8.92
N HIS A 485 -33.13 1.59 7.71
CA HIS A 485 -33.87 0.90 6.64
C HIS A 485 -33.83 -0.63 6.86
N GLU A 486 -34.91 -1.34 6.52
CA GLU A 486 -34.99 -2.80 6.62
C GLU A 486 -34.33 -3.54 5.45
N SER A 487 -34.24 -2.87 4.30
CA SER A 487 -33.57 -3.32 3.07
C SER A 487 -32.69 -2.22 2.50
N ILE A 488 -31.74 -2.57 1.63
CA ILE A 488 -30.95 -1.59 0.89
C ILE A 488 -31.82 -0.94 -0.19
N ASP A 489 -31.97 0.37 -0.12
CA ASP A 489 -32.65 1.17 -1.14
C ASP A 489 -31.65 1.79 -2.14
N GLN A 490 -32.16 2.28 -3.28
CA GLN A 490 -31.32 2.91 -4.30
C GLN A 490 -30.53 4.10 -3.74
N SER A 491 -31.13 4.89 -2.85
CA SER A 491 -30.44 6.01 -2.20
C SER A 491 -29.24 5.58 -1.34
N ASP A 492 -29.26 4.37 -0.79
CA ASP A 492 -28.16 3.87 0.04
C ASP A 492 -27.00 3.36 -0.81
N MET A 493 -27.31 2.79 -1.97
CA MET A 493 -26.32 2.46 -3.00
C MET A 493 -25.62 3.73 -3.51
N ASP A 494 -26.39 4.77 -3.83
CA ASP A 494 -25.83 6.06 -4.30
C ASP A 494 -24.93 6.72 -3.24
N ASP A 495 -25.36 6.71 -1.99
CA ASP A 495 -24.55 7.21 -0.86
C ASP A 495 -23.28 6.39 -0.64
N ALA A 496 -23.35 5.07 -0.83
CA ALA A 496 -22.20 4.19 -0.71
C ALA A 496 -21.19 4.43 -1.85
N ILE A 497 -21.65 4.68 -3.08
CA ILE A 497 -20.78 5.07 -4.20
C ILE A 497 -20.05 6.36 -3.85
N ASP A 498 -20.77 7.41 -3.47
CA ASP A 498 -20.18 8.71 -3.10
C ASP A 498 -19.13 8.56 -2.00
N ARG A 499 -19.40 7.70 -1.01
CA ARG A 499 -18.49 7.44 0.09
C ARG A 499 -17.23 6.70 -0.36
N LEU A 500 -17.34 5.81 -1.34
CA LEU A 500 -16.23 5.02 -1.85
C LEU A 500 -15.40 5.73 -2.93
N THR A 501 -15.97 6.71 -3.62
CA THR A 501 -15.32 7.53 -4.65
C THR A 501 -14.74 8.81 -4.07
N VAL A 502 -15.57 9.62 -3.43
CA VAL A 502 -15.19 10.95 -2.95
C VAL A 502 -14.79 10.88 -1.48
N GLY A 503 -15.51 10.10 -0.67
CA GLY A 503 -15.25 9.95 0.75
C GLY A 503 -16.46 10.30 1.62
N PRO A 504 -16.33 10.23 2.95
CA PRO A 504 -17.44 10.49 3.86
C PRO A 504 -17.88 11.95 3.82
N ARG A 505 -19.17 12.19 4.11
CA ARG A 505 -19.75 13.53 4.27
C ARG A 505 -19.00 14.30 5.36
N ARG A 506 -18.62 15.55 5.07
CA ARG A 506 -18.02 16.45 6.06
C ARG A 506 -19.13 17.09 6.90
N ILE A 507 -19.03 16.92 8.21
CA ILE A 507 -19.90 17.61 9.18
C ILE A 507 -19.15 18.86 9.65
N GLY A 508 -19.72 20.05 9.47
CA GLY A 508 -19.15 21.32 9.98
C GLY A 508 -18.49 22.26 8.96
N ILE A 509 -18.50 21.95 7.65
CA ILE A 509 -18.18 22.94 6.61
C ILE A 509 -19.51 23.47 6.05
N GLU A 510 -20.12 24.41 6.76
CA GLU A 510 -21.23 25.19 6.23
C GLU A 510 -20.67 26.41 5.54
N LEU A 511 -20.67 26.40 4.21
CA LEU A 511 -20.34 27.59 3.45
C LEU A 511 -21.43 28.63 3.66
N GLY A 512 -21.03 29.90 3.75
CA GLY A 512 -21.99 31.01 3.72
C GLY A 512 -22.83 30.97 2.44
N HIS A 513 -24.01 31.59 2.49
CA HIS A 513 -25.01 31.55 1.42
C HIS A 513 -24.42 31.89 0.04
N GLN A 514 -23.59 32.94 -0.07
CA GLN A 514 -22.96 33.32 -1.33
C GLN A 514 -22.02 32.22 -1.88
N GLY A 515 -21.30 31.52 -1.01
CA GLY A 515 -20.43 30.41 -1.39
C GLY A 515 -21.23 29.22 -1.93
N GLN A 516 -22.36 28.91 -1.30
CA GLN A 516 -23.27 27.87 -1.78
C GLN A 516 -23.89 28.23 -3.13
N CYS A 517 -24.33 29.49 -3.33
CA CYS A 517 -24.90 29.95 -4.59
C CYS A 517 -23.90 29.85 -5.74
N ARG A 518 -22.63 30.26 -5.53
CA ARG A 518 -21.60 30.17 -6.55
C ARG A 518 -21.30 28.73 -6.95
N ARG A 519 -21.23 27.82 -5.97
CA ARG A 519 -21.02 26.39 -6.22
C ARG A 519 -22.22 25.75 -6.94
N ALA A 520 -23.44 26.03 -6.49
CA ALA A 520 -24.64 25.57 -7.18
C ALA A 520 -24.67 26.06 -8.63
N THR A 521 -24.28 27.31 -8.87
CA THR A 521 -24.18 27.89 -10.21
C THR A 521 -23.19 27.15 -11.11
N THR A 522 -22.00 26.83 -10.60
CA THR A 522 -21.01 26.10 -11.39
C THR A 522 -21.48 24.70 -11.76
N GLU A 523 -21.98 23.93 -10.79
CA GLU A 523 -22.43 22.55 -11.05
C GLU A 523 -23.63 22.51 -12.00
N ILE A 524 -24.61 23.39 -11.77
CA ILE A 524 -25.78 23.50 -12.65
C ILE A 524 -25.37 23.96 -14.04
N GLY A 525 -24.39 24.86 -14.15
CA GLY A 525 -23.85 25.30 -15.44
C GLY A 525 -23.35 24.16 -16.30
N VAL A 526 -22.55 23.26 -15.73
CA VAL A 526 -22.04 22.06 -16.42
C VAL A 526 -23.20 21.13 -16.79
N ALA A 527 -24.09 20.83 -15.83
CA ALA A 527 -25.20 19.91 -16.05
C ALA A 527 -26.19 20.41 -17.11
N ILE A 528 -26.66 21.66 -17.01
CA ILE A 528 -27.58 22.27 -17.99
C ILE A 528 -26.94 22.30 -19.37
N THR A 529 -25.65 22.65 -19.48
CA THR A 529 -24.96 22.68 -20.78
C THR A 529 -25.00 21.31 -21.46
N SER A 530 -24.79 20.22 -20.71
CA SER A 530 -24.95 18.87 -21.26
C SER A 530 -26.36 18.59 -21.78
N HIS A 531 -27.40 18.92 -21.01
CA HIS A 531 -28.79 18.72 -21.41
C HIS A 531 -29.18 19.56 -22.64
N LEU A 532 -28.72 20.81 -22.71
CA LEU A 532 -28.96 21.69 -23.85
C LEU A 532 -28.28 21.18 -25.13
N LEU A 533 -27.03 20.74 -25.04
CA LEU A 533 -26.30 20.17 -26.19
C LEU A 533 -26.98 18.92 -26.73
N ARG A 534 -27.48 18.06 -25.84
CA ARG A 534 -28.25 16.87 -26.23
C ARG A 534 -29.57 17.23 -26.93
N ARG A 535 -30.26 18.29 -26.48
CA ARG A 535 -31.55 18.73 -27.03
C ARG A 535 -31.42 19.44 -28.38
N TYR A 536 -30.49 20.39 -28.49
CA TYR A 536 -30.40 21.25 -29.68
C TYR A 536 -29.42 20.76 -30.73
N GLU A 537 -28.29 20.19 -30.31
CA GLU A 537 -27.23 19.75 -31.22
C GLU A 537 -27.27 18.23 -31.46
N SER A 538 -28.25 17.52 -30.86
CA SER A 538 -28.34 16.05 -30.87
C SER A 538 -27.01 15.39 -30.48
N ALA A 539 -26.29 16.03 -29.56
CA ALA A 539 -24.94 15.66 -29.19
C ALA A 539 -24.92 14.35 -28.40
N ARG A 540 -24.00 13.45 -28.75
CA ARG A 540 -23.76 12.18 -28.03
C ARG A 540 -22.85 12.43 -26.80
N VAL A 541 -23.37 13.17 -25.83
CA VAL A 541 -22.69 13.52 -24.55
C VAL A 541 -23.41 12.87 -23.37
N GLU A 542 -22.69 12.73 -22.27
CA GLU A 542 -23.17 12.12 -21.03
C GLU A 542 -24.31 12.92 -20.39
N CYS A 543 -25.40 12.25 -19.99
CA CYS A 543 -26.51 12.85 -19.28
C CYS A 543 -26.14 13.15 -17.83
N CYS A 544 -26.58 14.26 -17.23
CA CYS A 544 -26.49 14.41 -15.79
C CYS A 544 -27.42 13.38 -15.12
N ASP A 545 -26.92 12.66 -14.12
CA ASP A 545 -27.70 11.72 -13.32
C ASP A 545 -28.13 12.41 -12.03
N ARG A 546 -27.18 13.00 -11.31
CA ARG A 546 -27.42 13.70 -10.05
C ARG A 546 -26.40 14.81 -9.80
N ILE A 547 -26.83 15.88 -9.14
CA ILE A 547 -25.98 16.97 -8.67
C ILE A 547 -26.10 17.03 -7.16
N SER A 548 -24.97 17.17 -6.46
CA SER A 548 -24.96 17.34 -5.00
C SER A 548 -23.99 18.46 -4.60
N ILE A 549 -24.46 19.41 -3.81
CA ILE A 549 -23.62 20.48 -3.22
C ILE A 549 -23.13 20.14 -1.81
N ILE A 550 -23.44 18.94 -1.33
CA ILE A 550 -23.03 18.45 -0.02
C ILE A 550 -21.53 18.13 -0.03
N PRO A 551 -20.71 18.76 0.84
CA PRO A 551 -19.27 18.50 0.87
C PRO A 551 -18.94 17.09 1.38
N ARG A 552 -18.13 16.38 0.61
CA ARG A 552 -17.67 15.00 0.89
C ARG A 552 -16.17 14.89 0.63
N GLY A 553 -15.43 14.12 1.44
CA GLY A 553 -14.03 13.83 1.10
C GLY A 553 -13.17 15.09 0.96
N GLN A 554 -12.48 15.31 -0.16
CA GLN A 554 -11.87 16.60 -0.52
C GLN A 554 -12.75 17.49 -1.42
N THR A 555 -13.80 16.92 -1.99
CA THR A 555 -14.67 17.58 -2.97
C THR A 555 -15.78 18.38 -2.27
N LEU A 556 -15.97 19.62 -2.69
CA LEU A 556 -17.02 20.46 -2.11
C LEU A 556 -18.39 20.12 -2.74
N SER A 557 -18.49 20.04 -4.06
CA SER A 557 -19.68 19.67 -4.84
C SER A 557 -19.31 18.71 -5.97
N GLN A 558 -20.29 17.95 -6.44
CA GLN A 558 -20.09 17.05 -7.57
C GLN A 558 -21.31 17.02 -8.50
N VAL A 559 -21.04 16.82 -9.79
CA VAL A 559 -22.01 16.42 -10.79
C VAL A 559 -21.69 14.99 -11.20
N VAL A 560 -22.65 14.11 -11.02
CA VAL A 560 -22.57 12.70 -11.44
C VAL A 560 -23.20 12.59 -12.81
N PHE A 561 -22.40 12.15 -13.79
CA PHE A 561 -22.86 11.91 -15.15
C PHE A 561 -23.13 10.41 -15.36
N ARG A 562 -24.23 10.10 -16.05
CA ARG A 562 -24.50 8.77 -16.55
C ARG A 562 -23.60 8.48 -17.75
N ARG A 563 -22.85 7.39 -17.64
CA ARG A 563 -21.88 7.00 -18.66
C ARG A 563 -22.58 6.53 -19.94
N LEU A 564 -21.94 6.79 -21.08
CA LEU A 564 -22.34 6.19 -22.36
C LEU A 564 -21.85 4.73 -22.48
N SER A 565 -22.26 4.01 -23.52
CA SER A 565 -21.75 2.67 -23.84
C SER A 565 -20.22 2.64 -23.98
N GLU A 566 -19.56 1.55 -23.57
CA GLU A 566 -18.09 1.40 -23.65
C GLU A 566 -17.52 1.67 -25.05
N GLU A 567 -18.23 1.25 -26.11
CA GLU A 567 -17.86 1.52 -27.52
C GLU A 567 -17.72 3.02 -27.84
N SER A 568 -18.53 3.87 -27.19
CA SER A 568 -18.47 5.33 -27.39
C SER A 568 -17.19 5.96 -26.88
N TYR A 569 -16.51 5.31 -25.94
CA TYR A 569 -15.23 5.77 -25.38
C TYR A 569 -14.03 5.20 -26.14
N ILE A 570 -14.18 4.05 -26.78
CA ILE A 570 -13.12 3.45 -27.61
C ILE A 570 -12.98 4.24 -28.92
N PHE A 571 -14.08 4.70 -29.50
CA PHE A 571 -14.13 5.39 -30.79
C PHE A 571 -14.61 6.84 -30.67
N GLU A 572 -13.97 7.62 -29.80
CA GLU A 572 -14.33 9.02 -29.61
C GLU A 572 -14.03 9.86 -30.85
N ARG A 573 -15.03 10.62 -31.29
CA ARG A 573 -14.95 11.48 -32.49
C ARG A 573 -14.76 12.94 -32.10
N ARG A 574 -14.11 13.72 -32.95
CA ARG A 574 -13.90 15.17 -32.76
C ARG A 574 -15.17 15.90 -32.30
N PRO A 575 -16.35 15.77 -32.95
CA PRO A 575 -17.54 16.51 -32.52
C PRO A 575 -17.97 16.19 -31.08
N GLN A 576 -17.87 14.92 -30.69
CA GLN A 576 -18.20 14.48 -29.33
C GLN A 576 -17.24 15.08 -28.29
N LEU A 577 -15.95 15.13 -28.61
CA LEU A 577 -14.93 15.74 -27.76
C LEU A 577 -15.12 17.26 -27.64
N LEU A 578 -15.51 17.93 -28.72
CA LEU A 578 -15.83 19.37 -28.70
C LEU A 578 -17.08 19.65 -27.85
N HIS A 579 -18.11 18.81 -27.90
CA HIS A 579 -19.28 18.96 -27.04
C HIS A 579 -18.92 18.74 -25.56
N ARG A 580 -18.06 17.76 -25.23
CA ARG A 580 -17.57 17.61 -23.85
C ARG A 580 -16.74 18.80 -23.38
N LEU A 581 -15.92 19.35 -24.26
CA LEU A 581 -15.18 20.59 -24.00
C LEU A 581 -16.14 21.74 -23.68
N GLN A 582 -17.24 21.88 -24.44
CA GLN A 582 -18.30 22.84 -24.15
C GLN A 582 -18.97 22.61 -22.78
N VAL A 583 -19.24 21.35 -22.40
CA VAL A 583 -19.81 21.01 -21.09
C VAL A 583 -18.94 21.54 -19.94
N PHE A 584 -17.62 21.35 -20.01
CA PHE A 584 -16.70 21.89 -18.98
C PHE A 584 -16.70 23.42 -18.92
N LEU A 585 -16.77 24.08 -20.08
CA LEU A 585 -16.86 25.54 -20.16
C LEU A 585 -18.19 26.08 -19.60
N GLY A 586 -19.23 25.24 -19.54
CA GLY A 586 -20.53 25.55 -18.96
C GLY A 586 -20.46 26.05 -17.51
N ALA A 587 -19.51 25.57 -16.70
CA ALA A 587 -19.32 26.04 -15.33
C ALA A 587 -19.01 27.54 -15.28
N ARG A 588 -18.01 27.95 -16.08
CA ARG A 588 -17.53 29.33 -16.13
C ARG A 588 -18.56 30.25 -16.78
N ALA A 589 -19.17 29.78 -17.88
CA ALA A 589 -20.18 30.52 -18.60
C ALA A 589 -21.42 30.78 -17.72
N ALA A 590 -21.84 29.80 -16.89
CA ALA A 590 -22.94 30.00 -15.96
C ALA A 590 -22.63 31.04 -14.87
N GLU A 591 -21.41 31.03 -14.32
CA GLU A 591 -20.98 32.09 -13.38
C GLU A 591 -21.02 33.47 -14.05
N GLU A 592 -20.54 33.59 -15.29
CA GLU A 592 -20.55 34.86 -16.01
C GLU A 592 -21.98 35.31 -16.35
N VAL A 593 -22.88 34.38 -16.65
CA VAL A 593 -24.29 34.69 -16.94
C VAL A 593 -25.04 35.22 -15.71
N ILE A 594 -24.75 34.71 -14.51
CA ILE A 594 -25.45 35.12 -13.28
C ILE A 594 -24.76 36.31 -12.60
N TYR A 595 -23.42 36.29 -12.52
CA TYR A 595 -22.62 37.25 -11.74
C TYR A 595 -21.85 38.25 -12.62
N GLY A 596 -21.91 38.13 -13.95
CA GLY A 596 -21.14 38.96 -14.86
C GLY A 596 -19.63 38.74 -14.69
N ARG A 597 -18.87 39.84 -14.60
CA ARG A 597 -17.41 39.78 -14.47
C ARG A 597 -16.92 39.40 -13.07
N ASP A 598 -17.80 39.34 -12.07
CA ASP A 598 -17.46 38.94 -10.71
C ASP A 598 -17.43 37.41 -10.55
N THR A 599 -16.46 36.79 -11.23
CA THR A 599 -16.30 35.33 -11.28
C THR A 599 -15.44 34.81 -10.13
N SER A 600 -15.69 33.58 -9.69
CA SER A 600 -14.98 32.96 -8.57
C SER A 600 -13.94 31.91 -8.99
N LYS A 601 -13.25 31.35 -7.99
CA LYS A 601 -12.33 30.21 -8.18
C LYS A 601 -13.10 28.88 -8.37
N ALA A 602 -14.41 28.83 -8.10
CA ALA A 602 -15.18 27.58 -8.15
C ALA A 602 -15.16 26.92 -9.54
N SER A 603 -15.22 27.72 -10.61
CA SER A 603 -15.15 27.22 -12.00
C SER A 603 -13.76 26.77 -12.48
N VAL A 604 -12.69 26.99 -11.72
CA VAL A 604 -11.30 26.85 -12.22
C VAL A 604 -10.90 25.40 -12.48
N SER A 605 -11.43 24.44 -11.71
CA SER A 605 -11.20 23.01 -11.93
C SER A 605 -11.64 22.60 -13.34
N TYR A 606 -12.87 22.92 -13.71
CA TYR A 606 -13.42 22.63 -15.04
C TYR A 606 -12.66 23.32 -16.18
N LEU A 607 -12.10 24.51 -15.94
CA LEU A 607 -11.24 25.20 -16.93
C LEU A 607 -9.90 24.48 -17.14
N ALA A 608 -9.33 23.90 -16.09
CA ALA A 608 -8.11 23.10 -16.21
C ALA A 608 -8.36 21.85 -17.05
N ASP A 609 -9.47 21.16 -16.79
CA ASP A 609 -9.90 19.98 -17.56
C ASP A 609 -10.18 20.33 -19.03
N ALA A 610 -10.88 21.45 -19.27
CA ALA A 610 -11.13 21.97 -20.61
C ALA A 610 -9.84 22.29 -21.37
N SER A 611 -8.89 22.97 -20.71
CA SER A 611 -7.59 23.33 -21.30
C SER A 611 -6.81 22.10 -21.72
N TRP A 612 -6.78 21.10 -20.86
CA TRP A 612 -6.09 19.85 -21.14
C TRP A 612 -6.77 19.04 -22.24
N LEU A 613 -8.10 18.97 -22.27
CA LEU A 613 -8.84 18.30 -23.33
C LEU A 613 -8.61 18.97 -24.69
N ALA A 614 -8.66 20.30 -24.74
CA ALA A 614 -8.37 21.07 -25.96
C ALA A 614 -6.96 20.78 -26.48
N ARG A 615 -5.96 20.73 -25.59
CA ARG A 615 -4.58 20.37 -25.95
C ARG A 615 -4.50 18.96 -26.52
N LYS A 616 -5.15 17.97 -25.91
CA LYS A 616 -5.17 16.58 -26.44
C LYS A 616 -5.78 16.47 -27.83
N ILE A 617 -6.87 17.19 -28.09
CA ILE A 617 -7.52 17.21 -29.41
C ILE A 617 -6.55 17.71 -30.49
N ILE A 618 -5.71 18.69 -30.14
CA ILE A 618 -4.77 19.34 -31.07
C ILE A 618 -3.47 18.55 -31.19
N THR A 619 -2.83 18.15 -30.08
CA THR A 619 -1.48 17.56 -30.09
C THR A 619 -1.53 16.03 -30.19
N ILE A 620 -2.04 15.36 -29.16
CA ILE A 620 -1.93 13.90 -29.01
C ILE A 620 -2.77 13.16 -30.06
N TRP A 621 -4.02 13.57 -30.24
CA TRP A 621 -4.94 12.91 -31.17
C TRP A 621 -4.93 13.53 -32.56
N ASN A 622 -4.43 14.76 -32.69
CA ASN A 622 -4.35 15.50 -33.95
C ASN A 622 -5.63 15.39 -34.80
N LEU A 623 -6.77 15.69 -34.17
CA LEU A 623 -8.09 15.55 -34.81
C LEU A 623 -8.44 16.76 -35.69
N GLU A 624 -7.55 17.75 -35.85
CA GLU A 624 -7.73 18.90 -36.73
C GLU A 624 -7.30 18.59 -38.15
N ASN A 625 -6.08 18.09 -38.30
CA ASN A 625 -5.45 17.89 -39.60
C ASN A 625 -4.90 16.47 -39.67
N PRO A 626 -5.63 15.51 -40.24
CA PRO A 626 -5.25 14.09 -40.22
C PRO A 626 -3.88 13.80 -40.86
N MET A 627 -3.35 14.74 -41.64
CA MET A 627 -2.08 14.64 -42.38
C MET A 627 -0.91 15.43 -41.74
N VAL A 628 -1.14 16.18 -40.66
CA VAL A 628 -0.11 16.99 -39.99
C VAL A 628 0.38 16.26 -38.75
N ILE A 629 1.50 15.55 -38.84
CA ILE A 629 2.14 14.98 -37.65
C ILE A 629 2.81 16.14 -36.92
N HIS A 630 2.17 16.66 -35.87
CA HIS A 630 2.84 17.58 -34.96
C HIS A 630 4.05 16.86 -34.36
N GLY A 631 5.24 17.45 -34.50
CA GLY A 631 6.53 16.84 -34.17
C GLY A 631 6.76 16.55 -32.68
N GLU A 632 5.72 16.61 -31.85
CA GLU A 632 5.76 16.01 -30.54
C GLU A 632 5.61 14.50 -30.72
N PRO A 633 6.67 13.68 -30.55
CA PRO A 633 6.40 12.34 -30.08
C PRO A 633 5.48 12.50 -28.86
N PRO A 634 4.46 11.64 -28.65
CA PRO A 634 3.78 11.65 -27.38
C PRO A 634 4.88 11.61 -26.30
N PRO A 635 4.80 12.35 -25.18
CA PRO A 635 5.88 12.47 -24.19
C PRO A 635 6.38 11.12 -23.59
N TRP A 636 5.91 10.00 -24.12
CA TRP A 636 6.11 8.63 -23.75
C TRP A 636 6.49 7.79 -25.01
N ARG A 637 7.78 7.75 -25.34
CA ARG A 637 8.46 6.46 -25.27
C ARG A 637 9.06 6.37 -23.88
N LYS A 638 8.29 5.85 -22.93
CA LYS A 638 8.74 5.58 -21.57
C LYS A 638 9.91 4.59 -21.66
N GLU A 639 11.13 5.03 -21.34
CA GLU A 639 11.99 4.11 -20.59
C GLU A 639 11.34 3.97 -19.23
N VAL A 640 11.04 2.73 -18.82
CA VAL A 640 10.29 2.43 -17.60
C VAL A 640 11.14 2.82 -16.38
N ASN A 641 11.14 4.10 -16.01
CA ASN A 641 11.71 4.56 -14.75
C ASN A 641 10.61 4.60 -13.69
N PHE A 642 10.70 3.62 -12.80
CA PHE A 642 9.70 3.27 -11.81
C PHE A 642 9.78 4.23 -10.61
N VAL A 643 8.93 5.25 -10.57
CA VAL A 643 8.53 5.91 -9.32
C VAL A 643 7.23 5.24 -8.90
N GLY A 644 7.22 4.59 -7.73
CA GLY A 644 6.09 3.78 -7.27
C GLY A 644 4.77 4.57 -7.23
N PRO A 645 3.61 3.89 -7.33
CA PRO A 645 2.33 4.56 -7.27
C PRO A 645 2.15 5.17 -5.88
N ARG A 646 1.83 6.47 -5.83
CA ARG A 646 1.12 7.02 -4.68
C ARG A 646 -0.24 6.33 -4.63
N LEU A 647 -0.58 5.74 -3.48
CA LEU A 647 -1.91 5.26 -3.17
C LEU A 647 -2.83 6.47 -2.91
N ASP A 648 -3.16 7.23 -3.96
CA ASP A 648 -4.12 8.33 -3.87
C ASP A 648 -5.40 7.90 -4.61
N PHE A 649 -6.46 7.62 -3.84
CA PHE A 649 -7.77 7.11 -4.28
C PHE A 649 -8.74 8.22 -4.75
N GLU A 650 -8.22 9.31 -5.34
CA GLU A 650 -9.02 10.49 -5.74
C GLU A 650 -9.15 10.66 -7.26
N GLY A 651 -9.09 9.56 -8.00
CA GLY A 651 -9.07 9.62 -9.45
C GLY A 651 -10.43 9.90 -10.09
N SER A 652 -10.49 11.02 -10.81
CA SER A 652 -11.51 11.32 -11.82
C SER A 652 -11.56 10.20 -12.87
N LEU A 653 -12.68 10.07 -13.60
CA LEU A 653 -12.90 9.06 -14.67
C LEU A 653 -11.78 9.02 -15.75
N TYR A 654 -10.85 9.98 -15.72
CA TYR A 654 -9.75 10.19 -16.65
C TYR A 654 -8.36 9.76 -16.12
N ASP A 655 -8.25 9.26 -14.88
CA ASP A 655 -6.97 8.88 -14.26
C ASP A 655 -6.41 7.53 -14.75
N ASP A 656 -7.23 6.66 -15.34
CA ASP A 656 -6.84 5.36 -15.89
C ASP A 656 -5.94 5.45 -17.15
N TYR A 657 -5.68 6.67 -17.64
CA TYR A 657 -4.90 6.93 -18.86
C TYR A 657 -3.48 7.47 -18.61
N ASP A 658 -2.92 7.31 -17.40
CA ASP A 658 -1.50 7.59 -17.09
C ASP A 658 -1.11 9.08 -17.30
N LEU A 659 -1.95 10.02 -16.80
CA LEU A 659 -1.88 11.46 -17.11
C LEU A 659 -1.46 12.36 -15.94
N THR A 660 -0.44 11.97 -15.19
CA THR A 660 0.21 12.91 -14.29
C THR A 660 1.72 12.91 -14.46
N GLU A 661 2.19 13.83 -15.31
CA GLU A 661 3.43 14.56 -15.04
C GLU A 661 3.13 16.06 -15.22
N PRO A 662 3.72 16.95 -14.39
CA PRO A 662 3.61 18.38 -14.59
C PRO A 662 4.18 18.76 -15.97
N PRO A 663 3.81 19.91 -16.54
CA PRO A 663 4.33 20.33 -17.84
C PRO A 663 5.85 20.51 -17.76
N LEU A 664 6.60 19.49 -18.16
CA LEU A 664 8.05 19.50 -18.22
C LEU A 664 8.47 19.91 -19.63
N ASN A 665 8.23 21.18 -19.93
CA ASN A 665 9.19 22.11 -20.54
C ASN A 665 8.47 23.36 -21.08
N LEU A 666 9.01 24.52 -20.69
CA LEU A 666 8.57 25.90 -20.96
C LEU A 666 8.65 26.35 -22.43
N ASN A 667 8.77 25.43 -23.38
CA ASN A 667 8.79 25.70 -24.82
C ASN A 667 7.72 24.86 -25.53
N LEU A 668 6.47 24.90 -25.04
CA LEU A 668 5.35 24.61 -25.95
C LEU A 668 5.41 25.68 -27.03
N ASP A 669 5.39 25.29 -28.30
CA ASP A 669 5.27 26.25 -29.39
C ASP A 669 4.10 27.19 -29.08
N ASP A 670 4.36 28.50 -29.03
CA ASP A 670 3.33 29.54 -28.79
C ASP A 670 2.09 29.34 -29.67
N GLU A 671 2.25 28.65 -30.80
CA GLU A 671 1.19 28.29 -31.72
C GLU A 671 0.18 27.26 -31.15
N VAL A 672 0.61 26.18 -30.51
CA VAL A 672 -0.31 25.17 -29.95
C VAL A 672 -1.12 25.77 -28.81
N ALA A 673 -0.46 26.56 -27.95
CA ALA A 673 -1.14 27.29 -26.87
C ALA A 673 -2.16 28.29 -27.43
N ARG A 674 -1.77 29.11 -28.41
CA ARG A 674 -2.68 30.06 -29.08
C ARG A 674 -3.86 29.37 -29.75
N ARG A 675 -3.64 28.24 -30.42
CA ARG A 675 -4.71 27.46 -31.07
C ARG A 675 -5.67 26.85 -30.05
N ALA A 676 -5.16 26.28 -28.96
CA ALA A 676 -5.98 25.75 -27.88
C ALA A 676 -6.81 26.87 -27.22
N GLU A 677 -6.21 28.03 -26.95
CA GLU A 677 -6.92 29.20 -26.42
C GLU A 677 -7.98 29.72 -27.38
N ALA A 678 -7.70 29.78 -28.68
CA ALA A 678 -8.66 30.18 -29.70
C ALA A 678 -9.85 29.22 -29.77
N LEU A 679 -9.60 27.90 -29.73
CA LEU A 679 -10.63 26.88 -29.70
C LEU A 679 -11.52 27.01 -28.45
N ILE A 680 -10.89 27.17 -27.28
CA ILE A 680 -11.62 27.35 -26.02
C ILE A 680 -12.46 28.62 -26.05
N ARG A 681 -11.92 29.74 -26.58
CA ARG A 681 -12.65 31.00 -26.69
C ARG A 681 -13.87 30.88 -27.59
N ASP A 682 -13.74 30.31 -28.78
CA ASP A 682 -14.87 30.11 -29.71
C ASP A 682 -15.97 29.25 -29.07
N LEU A 683 -15.60 28.15 -28.41
CA LEU A 683 -16.56 27.29 -27.73
C LEU A 683 -17.18 27.97 -26.50
N TYR A 684 -16.41 28.78 -25.77
CA TYR A 684 -16.89 29.55 -24.62
C TYR A 684 -17.93 30.59 -25.04
N ASP A 685 -17.68 31.31 -26.14
CA ASP A 685 -18.63 32.32 -26.64
C ASP A 685 -19.95 31.67 -27.07
N ARG A 686 -19.90 30.47 -27.65
CA ARG A 686 -21.09 29.67 -28.00
C ARG A 686 -21.85 29.19 -26.77
N THR A 687 -21.16 28.65 -25.77
CA THR A 687 -21.81 28.18 -24.52
C THR A 687 -22.39 29.34 -23.73
N LEU A 688 -21.71 30.49 -23.70
CA LEU A 688 -22.22 31.71 -23.10
C LEU A 688 -23.51 32.17 -23.78
N ALA A 689 -23.53 32.26 -25.10
CA ALA A 689 -24.74 32.62 -25.84
C ALA A 689 -25.89 31.63 -25.62
N MET A 690 -25.58 30.33 -25.51
CA MET A 690 -26.55 29.28 -25.22
C MET A 690 -27.16 29.44 -23.82
N LEU A 691 -26.34 29.63 -22.79
CA LEU A 691 -26.80 29.82 -21.40
C LEU A 691 -27.52 31.16 -21.20
N GLN A 692 -27.11 32.23 -21.88
CA GLN A 692 -27.82 33.52 -21.86
C GLN A 692 -29.26 33.39 -22.37
N ARG A 693 -29.48 32.60 -23.43
CA ARG A 693 -30.84 32.32 -23.92
C ARG A 693 -31.68 31.55 -22.90
N HIS A 694 -31.06 30.73 -22.05
CA HIS A 694 -31.71 29.90 -21.03
C HIS A 694 -31.53 30.43 -19.60
N HIS A 695 -31.33 31.74 -19.44
CA HIS A 695 -31.00 32.35 -18.16
C HIS A 695 -32.05 32.10 -17.06
N ALA A 696 -33.36 32.13 -17.40
CA ALA A 696 -34.42 31.83 -16.43
C ALA A 696 -34.37 30.37 -15.94
N ALA A 697 -34.17 29.41 -16.84
CA ALA A 697 -34.04 27.99 -16.49
C ALA A 697 -32.82 27.75 -15.59
N LEU A 698 -31.68 28.39 -15.91
CA LEU A 698 -30.46 28.35 -15.10
C LEU A 698 -30.72 28.86 -13.68
N LEU A 699 -31.34 30.04 -13.53
CA LEU A 699 -31.67 30.59 -12.21
C LEU A 699 -32.65 29.71 -11.42
N LYS A 700 -33.64 29.11 -12.09
CA LYS A 700 -34.59 28.19 -11.45
C LYS A 700 -33.85 26.99 -10.88
N ALA A 701 -33.02 26.34 -11.69
CA ALA A 701 -32.29 25.15 -11.30
C ALA A 701 -31.31 25.43 -10.15
N VAL A 702 -30.61 26.57 -10.16
CA VAL A 702 -29.75 27.00 -9.04
C VAL A 702 -30.56 27.18 -7.74
N LYS A 703 -31.72 27.85 -7.79
CA LYS A 703 -32.58 28.04 -6.60
C LYS A 703 -33.11 26.72 -6.06
N VAL A 704 -33.50 25.78 -6.93
CA VAL A 704 -33.93 24.45 -6.51
C VAL A 704 -32.76 23.71 -5.82
N LEU A 705 -31.54 23.78 -6.38
CA LEU A 705 -30.39 23.05 -5.84
C LEU A 705 -29.97 23.57 -4.48
N ILE A 706 -30.02 24.88 -4.26
CA ILE A 706 -29.74 25.49 -2.95
C ILE A 706 -30.79 25.05 -1.92
N THR A 707 -32.05 24.89 -2.34
CA THR A 707 -33.14 24.52 -1.42
C THR A 707 -33.14 23.03 -1.08
N GLN A 708 -32.80 22.17 -2.05
CA GLN A 708 -32.87 20.72 -1.92
C GLN A 708 -31.52 20.05 -1.62
N GLU A 709 -30.40 20.78 -1.74
CA GLU A 709 -29.00 20.32 -1.69
C GLU A 709 -28.60 19.29 -2.77
N GLU A 710 -29.56 18.57 -3.33
CA GLU A 710 -29.39 17.62 -4.43
C GLU A 710 -30.49 17.80 -5.49
N ILE A 711 -30.15 17.57 -6.76
CA ILE A 711 -31.08 17.58 -7.91
C ILE A 711 -30.78 16.39 -8.81
N ILE A 712 -31.81 15.80 -9.42
CA ILE A 712 -31.70 14.69 -10.39
C ILE A 712 -31.75 15.23 -11.82
N GLY A 713 -31.07 14.57 -12.77
CA GLY A 713 -31.06 14.98 -14.18
C GLY A 713 -32.45 15.15 -14.81
N GLU A 714 -33.41 14.30 -14.46
CA GLU A 714 -34.80 14.39 -14.96
C GLU A 714 -35.51 15.67 -14.51
N GLU A 715 -35.15 16.20 -13.33
CA GLU A 715 -35.67 17.47 -12.83
C GLU A 715 -35.13 18.65 -13.64
N ILE A 716 -33.91 18.55 -14.17
CA ILE A 716 -33.33 19.55 -15.06
C ILE A 716 -34.08 19.55 -16.40
N ASP A 717 -34.36 18.39 -16.96
CA ASP A 717 -35.16 18.28 -18.18
C ASP A 717 -36.56 18.89 -18.00
N PHE A 718 -37.19 18.63 -16.86
CA PHE A 718 -38.46 19.25 -16.50
C PHE A 718 -38.36 20.79 -16.40
N ILE A 719 -37.29 21.33 -15.81
CA ILE A 719 -37.07 22.79 -15.76
C ILE A 719 -36.88 23.33 -17.18
N LEU A 720 -36.11 22.67 -18.03
CA LEU A 720 -35.89 23.11 -19.41
C LEU A 720 -37.18 23.09 -20.26
N ASP A 721 -38.13 22.20 -19.96
CA ASP A 721 -39.43 22.14 -20.64
C ASP A 721 -40.37 23.28 -20.21
N ASN A 722 -40.36 23.66 -18.94
CA ASN A 722 -41.24 24.71 -18.41
C ASN A 722 -40.69 26.12 -18.60
N TYR A 723 -39.37 26.28 -18.75
CA TYR A 723 -38.70 27.56 -18.98
C TYR A 723 -37.98 27.54 -20.34
N PRO A 724 -38.73 27.71 -21.45
CA PRO A 724 -38.18 27.73 -22.81
C PRO A 724 -37.16 28.87 -23.01
N PRO A 725 -36.40 28.86 -24.13
CA PRO A 725 -35.43 29.93 -24.39
C PRO A 725 -36.11 31.31 -24.41
N GLN A 726 -35.39 32.32 -23.92
CA GLN A 726 -35.82 33.73 -23.83
C GLN A 726 -36.97 34.00 -22.86
N THR A 727 -37.26 33.08 -21.94
CA THR A 727 -38.22 33.32 -20.86
C THR A 727 -37.75 34.49 -19.98
N PRO A 728 -38.59 35.51 -19.70
CA PRO A 728 -38.20 36.66 -18.89
C PRO A 728 -38.05 36.28 -17.41
N ILE A 729 -37.01 36.82 -16.76
CA ILE A 729 -36.67 36.57 -15.34
C ILE A 729 -37.82 36.97 -14.41
N SER A 730 -38.64 37.94 -14.80
CA SER A 730 -39.77 38.44 -14.01
C SER A 730 -40.75 37.33 -13.63
N ILE A 731 -40.94 36.31 -14.47
CA ILE A 731 -41.82 35.17 -14.17
C ILE A 731 -41.34 34.41 -12.94
N LEU A 732 -40.02 34.22 -12.83
CA LEU A 732 -39.38 33.49 -11.74
C LEU A 732 -39.37 34.32 -10.44
N LEU A 733 -39.38 35.64 -10.54
CA LEU A 733 -39.52 36.55 -9.40
C LEU A 733 -40.97 36.65 -8.87
N GLN A 734 -41.95 36.33 -9.72
CA GLN A 734 -43.38 36.31 -9.36
C GLN A 734 -43.81 34.98 -8.75
N GLU A 735 -43.01 33.92 -8.86
CA GLU A 735 -43.27 32.65 -8.19
C GLU A 735 -43.13 32.78 -6.67
N GLU A 736 -44.14 32.33 -5.93
CA GLU A 736 -44.12 32.31 -4.46
C GLU A 736 -43.01 31.41 -3.90
N ASN A 737 -42.71 30.28 -4.56
CA ASN A 737 -41.70 29.31 -4.13
C ASN A 737 -40.80 28.85 -5.29
N PRO A 738 -39.83 29.69 -5.71
CA PRO A 738 -38.97 29.36 -6.84
C PRO A 738 -38.03 28.19 -6.57
N GLY A 739 -37.80 27.81 -5.31
CA GLY A 739 -36.98 26.64 -4.94
C GLY A 739 -37.71 25.29 -4.95
N SER A 740 -39.03 25.26 -5.20
CA SER A 740 -39.80 24.01 -5.20
C SER A 740 -40.14 23.51 -6.60
N LEU A 741 -40.19 22.18 -6.76
CA LEU A 741 -40.67 21.48 -7.96
C LEU A 741 -41.96 20.72 -7.59
N PRO A 742 -43.15 21.17 -8.04
CA PRO A 742 -44.43 20.64 -7.58
C PRO A 742 -44.79 19.24 -8.13
N PHE A 743 -44.13 18.75 -9.19
CA PHE A 743 -44.52 17.50 -9.88
C PHE A 743 -43.78 16.24 -9.40
N VAL A 744 -42.48 16.32 -9.07
CA VAL A 744 -41.65 15.12 -8.76
C VAL A 744 -42.07 14.44 -7.46
N ARG A 745 -42.46 15.22 -6.44
CA ARG A 745 -42.99 14.66 -5.17
C ARG A 745 -44.30 13.87 -5.34
N ARG A 746 -45.14 14.24 -6.32
CA ARG A 746 -46.41 13.54 -6.59
C ARG A 746 -46.22 12.20 -7.32
N LYS A 747 -45.20 12.06 -8.17
CA LYS A 747 -44.87 10.77 -8.80
C LYS A 747 -44.18 9.82 -7.81
N ARG A 748 -43.15 10.28 -7.09
CA ARG A 748 -42.48 9.47 -6.05
C ARG A 748 -43.43 9.04 -4.92
N GLY A 749 -44.31 9.94 -4.48
CA GLY A 749 -45.33 9.59 -3.49
C GLY A 749 -46.33 8.55 -3.99
N LYS A 750 -46.75 8.63 -5.26
CA LYS A 750 -47.65 7.65 -5.89
C LYS A 750 -46.98 6.31 -6.18
N GLU A 751 -45.71 6.31 -6.58
CA GLU A 751 -44.92 5.09 -6.79
C GLU A 751 -44.67 4.37 -5.46
N GLN A 752 -44.34 5.10 -4.39
CA GLN A 752 -44.23 4.53 -3.04
C GLN A 752 -45.57 4.05 -2.46
N GLU A 753 -46.68 4.72 -2.79
CA GLU A 753 -48.03 4.27 -2.41
C GLU A 753 -48.46 3.01 -3.20
N GLN A 754 -48.10 2.92 -4.49
CA GLN A 754 -48.36 1.75 -5.33
C GLN A 754 -47.48 0.55 -4.97
N GLU A 755 -46.21 0.76 -4.60
CA GLU A 755 -45.34 -0.29 -4.08
C GLU A 755 -45.84 -0.82 -2.73
N LYS A 756 -46.31 0.08 -1.83
CA LYS A 756 -46.96 -0.33 -0.57
C LYS A 756 -48.31 -0.99 -0.77
N GLU A 757 -49.04 -0.69 -1.84
CA GLU A 757 -50.26 -1.42 -2.22
C GLU A 757 -49.93 -2.80 -2.81
N GLN A 758 -48.89 -2.92 -3.64
CA GLN A 758 -48.44 -4.21 -4.16
C GLN A 758 -47.84 -5.10 -3.07
N GLU A 759 -47.06 -4.56 -2.13
CA GLU A 759 -46.57 -5.31 -0.97
C GLU A 759 -47.71 -5.79 -0.07
N ARG A 760 -48.74 -4.95 0.15
CA ARG A 760 -49.95 -5.36 0.88
C ARG A 760 -50.73 -6.43 0.12
N ASP A 761 -50.90 -6.30 -1.19
CA ASP A 761 -51.61 -7.29 -2.02
C ASP A 761 -50.87 -8.64 -2.07
N PHE A 762 -49.53 -8.63 -2.05
CA PHE A 762 -48.72 -9.84 -1.90
C PHE A 762 -48.84 -10.45 -0.49
N GLU A 763 -48.92 -9.62 0.55
CA GLU A 763 -49.13 -10.06 1.94
C GLU A 763 -50.54 -10.66 2.14
N TYR A 764 -51.58 -10.11 1.49
CA TYR A 764 -52.93 -10.67 1.47
C TYR A 764 -53.04 -11.95 0.63
N ALA A 765 -52.26 -12.08 -0.46
CA ALA A 765 -52.21 -13.30 -1.28
C ALA A 765 -51.44 -14.46 -0.61
N ALA A 766 -50.57 -14.15 0.37
CA ALA A 766 -49.78 -15.13 1.12
C ALA A 766 -50.51 -15.71 2.36
N ILE A 767 -51.74 -15.27 2.66
CA ILE A 767 -52.56 -15.87 3.72
C ILE A 767 -53.10 -17.22 3.20
N PRO A 768 -52.71 -18.37 3.78
CA PRO A 768 -53.27 -19.65 3.38
C PRO A 768 -54.77 -19.67 3.64
N GLN A 769 -55.56 -20.14 2.66
CA GLN A 769 -57.03 -20.30 2.72
C GLN A 769 -57.54 -21.19 3.88
N SER A 770 -56.67 -21.68 4.77
CA SER A 770 -57.02 -22.45 5.97
C SER A 770 -57.50 -21.61 7.15
N ALA A 771 -57.52 -20.28 7.07
CA ALA A 771 -57.89 -19.39 8.19
C ALA A 771 -59.31 -18.78 8.10
N ILE A 772 -60.12 -19.12 7.08
CA ILE A 772 -61.46 -18.53 6.89
C ILE A 772 -62.60 -19.55 7.23
N SER A 773 -62.34 -20.57 8.05
CA SER A 773 -63.38 -21.53 8.49
C SER A 773 -63.72 -21.51 9.98
N GLU A 774 -63.27 -20.51 10.75
CA GLU A 774 -63.74 -20.29 12.13
C GLU A 774 -63.92 -18.79 12.40
N ALA A 775 -65.01 -18.23 11.86
CA ALA A 775 -65.66 -17.01 12.35
C ALA A 775 -67.14 -17.01 11.93
#